data_AF-A0A7D9IZ53-F1
#
_entry.id   AF-A0A7D9IZ53-F1
#
_cell.length_a   1.000
_cell.length_b   1.000
_cell.length_c   1.000
_cell.angle_alpha   90.00
_cell.angle_beta   90.00
_cell.angle_gamma   90.00
#
_symmetry.space_group_name_H-M   'P 1'
#
loop_
_entity.id
_entity.type
_entity.pdbx_description
1 polymer ?
#
loop_
_entity_poly.entity_id
_entity_poly.type
_entity_poly.pdbx_seq_one_letter_code
_entity_poly.pdbx_strand_id
1 'polypeptide(L)'
;MELAGLGLVPMAHNLTGVFFYHRCNGSSSDFVCPCYPIIPDADAACIRITRSAAVCQKHGYPKPREQINVNTAFIDASQIYGSTKRVADSLRQTKPEDRGLLKSSRGLDGELLPLDPSLEAEEQLCNNLGGCFVAGDSRSNEQQSLAAFHSLFLREHNRIAKTLKDINNHWNGEKVYQETRRIMGAVMQKITYLDFLPLVLGPNPLPRYRGYRRDVRPGISGSFATSAFRYGHSLIRPAFDILDTGFNRIGNPIGLRFMFFNNTFIQRNGINPLLLGLIGNFSENVDRILSSGVTRHLFERENSPGLNLAAINIQRSRDHGIPGYNHFRKLCGLKNAKTFADTKNEIRDPKNIQILKRLYDNPDIVDLWVAGLAETPVNGASVGPTFQCIIGDQFRRTRDGDRFYFERKRVWRRDQLAEIKKVSLSSMYCNNLNVTSIQPNAFVAPTDTKPRINCERIPDIDLCKWKENPYFRRHPCVNGKLVSKNGKCICECKSPWFGNRCESKPRTKVSWLATILNSKKEIVCSGALIRPNHDVLTTASCAKAASKNGYVQLGDYRKVATIAIKSIKKVNQDFSIIILPRKIHKNAYFIGIARVVSTLRPTAVTVWGSGQFPDFVWTKVARRRNTVCKRKFNPLNSRKEFCTLPAGLPAITKRSGSPLVQYYLYQPYLVGLLTEVADSSSSGARFGKYVKVTHLRFSKRGRWW
;
A
#
# COMPACT_ATOMS: atom_id res chain seq x y z
N MET A 1 10.69 13.15 8.94
CA MET A 1 9.68 12.41 8.16
C MET A 1 8.80 13.45 7.48
N GLU A 2 8.73 13.45 6.16
CA GLU A 2 7.87 14.39 5.44
C GLU A 2 6.40 13.97 5.62
N LEU A 3 5.71 14.67 6.51
CA LEU A 3 4.25 14.61 6.65
C LEU A 3 3.58 15.74 5.85
N ALA A 4 4.30 16.30 4.86
CA ALA A 4 3.78 17.29 3.92
C ALA A 4 2.53 16.77 3.20
N GLY A 5 2.40 15.46 3.03
CA GLY A 5 1.20 14.80 2.52
C GLY A 5 -0.08 15.07 3.32
N LEU A 6 -0.01 15.49 4.59
CA LEU A 6 -1.23 15.80 5.37
C LEU A 6 -1.90 17.09 4.91
N GLY A 7 -1.12 18.06 4.42
CA GLY A 7 -1.60 19.39 4.08
C GLY A 7 -0.85 20.02 2.91
N LEU A 8 -1.56 20.25 1.82
CA LEU A 8 -1.11 21.09 0.72
C LEU A 8 -2.20 22.11 0.42
N VAL A 9 -1.85 23.39 0.55
CA VAL A 9 -2.76 24.49 0.23
C VAL A 9 -2.30 25.14 -1.06
N PRO A 10 -3.07 25.03 -2.16
CA PRO A 10 -2.70 25.64 -3.42
C PRO A 10 -2.79 27.18 -3.31
N MET A 11 -2.01 27.87 -4.14
CA MET A 11 -2.11 29.31 -4.29
C MET A 11 -3.29 29.68 -5.21
N ALA A 12 -3.85 30.89 -5.07
CA ALA A 12 -5.04 31.33 -5.82
C ALA A 12 -4.81 31.40 -7.35
N HIS A 13 -3.56 31.48 -7.78
CA HIS A 13 -3.15 31.21 -9.16
C HIS A 13 -2.06 30.15 -9.18
N ASN A 14 -2.02 29.38 -10.27
CA ASN A 14 -0.97 28.43 -10.58
C ASN A 14 0.30 29.23 -10.87
N LEU A 15 1.10 29.51 -9.84
CA LEU A 15 2.42 30.11 -10.04
C LEU A 15 3.43 29.00 -10.27
N THR A 16 3.46 28.50 -11.49
CA THR A 16 4.74 28.21 -12.15
C THR A 16 5.42 29.48 -12.68
N GLY A 17 4.78 30.65 -12.58
CA GLY A 17 5.37 31.93 -12.99
C GLY A 17 6.12 32.66 -11.87
N VAL A 18 7.43 32.50 -11.86
CA VAL A 18 8.48 33.47 -11.47
C VAL A 18 8.25 34.39 -10.26
N PHE A 19 9.11 34.22 -9.26
CA PHE A 19 9.43 35.22 -8.23
C PHE A 19 10.19 36.40 -8.86
N PHE A 20 9.49 37.27 -9.59
CA PHE A 20 10.08 38.53 -10.05
C PHE A 20 10.10 39.55 -8.92
N TYR A 21 11.30 40.05 -8.61
CA TYR A 21 11.48 41.25 -7.81
C TYR A 21 10.96 42.44 -8.60
N HIS A 22 9.75 42.88 -8.29
CA HIS A 22 9.35 44.26 -8.56
C HIS A 22 9.69 45.08 -7.32
N ARG A 23 10.13 46.33 -7.52
CA ARG A 23 10.15 47.28 -6.40
C ARG A 23 8.70 47.49 -5.95
N CYS A 24 8.33 46.91 -4.81
CA CYS A 24 7.12 47.35 -4.12
C CYS A 24 7.46 48.65 -3.40
N ASN A 25 6.55 49.62 -3.46
CA ASN A 25 6.63 50.85 -2.67
C ASN A 25 5.55 50.89 -1.59
N GLY A 26 4.80 49.79 -1.41
CA GLY A 26 3.72 49.68 -0.43
C GLY A 26 2.43 50.38 -0.87
N SER A 27 2.34 50.81 -2.13
CA SER A 27 1.12 51.37 -2.70
C SER A 27 0.01 50.32 -2.83
N SER A 28 -1.23 50.78 -2.98
CA SER A 28 -2.39 49.91 -3.19
C SER A 28 -2.25 48.99 -4.40
N SER A 29 -1.47 49.36 -5.42
CA SER A 29 -1.19 48.51 -6.58
C SER A 29 -0.38 47.25 -6.24
N ASP A 30 0.40 47.26 -5.17
CA ASP A 30 1.14 46.07 -4.70
C ASP A 30 0.21 45.01 -4.07
N PHE A 31 -1.00 45.42 -3.64
CA PHE A 31 -1.98 44.59 -2.94
C PHE A 31 -3.19 44.19 -3.80
N VAL A 32 -3.08 44.33 -5.12
CA VAL A 32 -4.13 43.90 -6.05
C VAL A 32 -4.29 42.39 -5.97
N CYS A 33 -5.53 41.92 -5.77
CA CYS A 33 -5.83 40.50 -5.62
C CYS A 33 -5.26 39.68 -6.79
N PRO A 34 -4.54 38.56 -6.53
CA PRO A 34 -4.36 37.89 -5.25
C PRO A 34 -3.03 38.16 -4.53
N CYS A 35 -2.34 39.27 -4.81
CA CYS A 35 -1.06 39.61 -4.21
C CYS A 35 -1.20 40.05 -2.75
N TYR A 36 -0.26 39.62 -1.88
CA TYR A 36 -0.16 40.07 -0.49
C TYR A 36 1.31 40.15 -0.03
N PRO A 37 2.14 41.01 -0.68
CA PRO A 37 3.58 41.00 -0.55
C PRO A 37 4.08 41.30 0.88
N ILE A 38 5.32 40.87 1.15
CA ILE A 38 6.06 41.21 2.37
C ILE A 38 7.00 42.36 2.02
N ILE A 39 6.82 43.48 2.71
CA ILE A 39 7.58 44.70 2.49
C ILE A 39 8.69 44.76 3.56
N PRO A 40 9.96 44.88 3.17
CA PRO A 40 11.07 45.05 4.10
C PRO A 40 11.15 46.50 4.63
N ASP A 41 11.79 46.68 5.78
CA ASP A 41 11.98 48.01 6.41
C ASP A 41 13.04 48.90 5.71
N ALA A 42 13.79 48.35 4.75
CA ALA A 42 14.85 49.05 4.00
C ALA A 42 14.55 49.05 2.49
N ASP A 43 15.37 49.74 1.68
CA ASP A 43 15.27 49.83 0.20
C ASP A 43 15.42 48.48 -0.56
N ALA A 44 15.32 47.35 0.14
CA ALA A 44 15.30 46.03 -0.46
C ALA A 44 13.99 45.79 -1.21
N ALA A 45 14.07 45.01 -2.29
CA ALA A 45 12.87 44.62 -3.02
C ALA A 45 11.98 43.67 -2.18
N CYS A 46 10.66 43.81 -2.34
CA CYS A 46 9.68 43.03 -1.59
C CYS A 46 9.69 41.54 -1.95
N ILE A 47 9.21 40.72 -1.03
CA ILE A 47 8.89 39.32 -1.32
C ILE A 47 7.44 39.25 -1.77
N ARG A 48 7.21 39.04 -3.08
CA ARG A 48 5.86 38.80 -3.60
C ARG A 48 5.36 37.42 -3.18
N ILE A 49 4.19 37.40 -2.57
CA ILE A 49 3.47 36.18 -2.22
C ILE A 49 2.03 36.32 -2.68
N THR A 50 1.49 35.24 -3.24
CA THR A 50 0.07 35.15 -3.55
C THR A 50 -0.69 34.49 -2.42
N ARG A 51 -1.89 35.01 -2.18
CA ARG A 51 -2.82 34.45 -1.22
C ARG A 51 -3.18 33.02 -1.59
N SER A 52 -3.36 32.18 -0.59
CA SER A 52 -3.82 30.81 -0.78
C SER A 52 -5.22 30.77 -1.37
N ALA A 53 -5.48 29.79 -2.24
CA ALA A 53 -6.81 29.58 -2.81
C ALA A 53 -7.83 29.28 -1.69
N ALA A 54 -9.04 29.77 -1.87
CA ALA A 54 -10.14 29.59 -0.93
C ALA A 54 -11.26 28.75 -1.54
N VAL A 55 -12.03 28.07 -0.69
CA VAL A 55 -13.23 27.34 -1.09
C VAL A 55 -14.24 28.32 -1.69
N CYS A 56 -14.84 27.96 -2.83
CA CYS A 56 -15.87 28.79 -3.46
C CYS A 56 -17.05 29.03 -2.52
N GLN A 57 -17.46 30.29 -2.38
CA GLN A 57 -18.68 30.62 -1.65
C GLN A 57 -19.90 30.16 -2.46
N LYS A 58 -20.69 29.26 -1.88
CA LYS A 58 -21.99 28.87 -2.45
C LYS A 58 -23.08 29.72 -1.78
N HIS A 59 -24.01 30.26 -2.58
CA HIS A 59 -25.25 30.95 -2.15
C HIS A 59 -25.18 32.45 -1.85
N GLY A 60 -24.22 33.21 -2.38
CA GLY A 60 -24.29 34.68 -2.42
C GLY A 60 -24.13 35.42 -1.07
N TYR A 61 -24.15 34.71 0.07
CA TYR A 61 -23.84 35.29 1.38
C TYR A 61 -22.34 35.22 1.66
N PRO A 62 -21.71 36.34 2.10
CA PRO A 62 -20.30 36.34 2.45
C PRO A 62 -20.07 35.44 3.67
N LYS A 63 -19.17 34.47 3.53
CA LYS A 63 -18.65 33.63 4.63
C LYS A 63 -17.18 33.95 4.87
N PRO A 64 -16.65 33.71 6.08
CA PRO A 64 -15.21 33.75 6.33
C PRO A 64 -14.44 32.95 5.27
N ARG A 65 -13.28 33.47 4.85
CA ARG A 65 -12.45 32.86 3.81
C ARG A 65 -11.78 31.60 4.38
N GLU A 66 -12.13 30.44 3.85
CA GLU A 66 -11.54 29.15 4.21
C GLU A 66 -10.64 28.62 3.10
N GLN A 67 -9.41 28.23 3.43
CA GLN A 67 -8.45 27.71 2.45
C GLN A 67 -8.68 26.22 2.14
N ILE A 68 -8.20 25.78 0.97
CA ILE A 68 -8.38 24.40 0.50
C ILE A 68 -7.18 23.56 0.91
N ASN A 69 -7.41 22.34 1.41
CA ASN A 69 -6.41 21.28 1.41
C ASN A 69 -6.63 20.38 0.20
N VAL A 70 -5.66 20.31 -0.73
CA VAL A 70 -5.74 19.44 -1.92
C VAL A 70 -5.24 18.03 -1.66
N ASN A 71 -4.63 17.79 -0.50
CA ASN A 71 -4.24 16.45 -0.07
C ASN A 71 -5.29 15.79 0.82
N THR A 72 -5.22 14.46 0.89
CA THR A 72 -5.99 13.70 1.87
C THR A 72 -5.48 14.03 3.28
N ALA A 73 -6.40 14.29 4.22
CA ALA A 73 -6.03 14.60 5.61
C ALA A 73 -5.53 13.37 6.40
N PHE A 74 -5.64 12.17 5.83
CA PHE A 74 -5.24 10.92 6.46
C PHE A 74 -3.75 10.66 6.26
N ILE A 75 -3.13 9.95 7.20
CA ILE A 75 -1.79 9.38 6.99
C ILE A 75 -1.98 8.10 6.18
N ASP A 76 -2.12 8.22 4.87
CA ASP A 76 -2.46 7.14 3.94
C ASP A 76 -1.42 6.94 2.82
N ALA A 77 -0.26 7.55 2.99
CA ALA A 77 0.83 7.59 2.03
C ALA A 77 0.50 8.33 0.71
N SER A 78 -0.43 9.28 0.72
CA SER A 78 -0.75 10.12 -0.44
C SER A 78 0.45 10.87 -1.03
N GLN A 79 1.50 11.16 -0.27
CA GLN A 79 2.74 11.71 -0.82
C GLN A 79 3.46 10.76 -1.80
N ILE A 80 3.19 9.45 -1.71
CA ILE A 80 3.69 8.43 -2.64
C ILE A 80 2.68 8.22 -3.79
N TYR A 81 1.39 8.13 -3.45
CA TYR A 81 0.35 7.64 -4.38
C TYR A 81 -0.52 8.72 -5.03
N GLY A 82 -0.40 9.96 -4.61
CA GLY A 82 -1.26 11.06 -5.01
C GLY A 82 -2.58 11.12 -4.26
N SER A 83 -3.17 12.31 -4.28
CA SER A 83 -4.47 12.62 -3.65
C SER A 83 -5.64 12.59 -4.63
N THR A 84 -5.39 12.27 -5.90
CA THR A 84 -6.42 12.13 -6.94
C THR A 84 -6.21 10.85 -7.74
N LYS A 85 -7.29 10.31 -8.32
CA LYS A 85 -7.21 9.10 -9.15
C LYS A 85 -6.28 9.31 -10.36
N ARG A 86 -6.34 10.49 -11.00
CA ARG A 86 -5.49 10.83 -12.15
C ARG A 86 -4.00 10.74 -11.82
N VAL A 87 -3.57 11.35 -10.71
CA VAL A 87 -2.17 11.29 -10.26
C VAL A 87 -1.79 9.85 -9.87
N ALA A 88 -2.66 9.15 -9.14
CA ALA A 88 -2.40 7.77 -8.76
C ALA A 88 -2.22 6.83 -9.97
N ASP A 89 -3.06 6.98 -11.00
CA ASP A 89 -2.96 6.20 -12.24
C ASP A 89 -1.70 6.56 -13.03
N SER A 90 -1.32 7.85 -13.10
CA SER A 90 -0.16 8.29 -13.88
C SER A 90 1.17 7.81 -13.31
N LEU A 91 1.24 7.60 -11.99
CA LEU A 91 2.42 7.10 -11.28
C LEU A 91 2.60 5.57 -11.38
N ARG A 92 1.60 4.83 -11.83
CA ARG A 92 1.64 3.36 -11.90
C ARG A 92 2.27 2.86 -13.18
N GLN A 93 3.05 1.79 -13.08
CA GLN A 93 3.60 1.11 -14.24
C GLN A 93 2.52 0.24 -14.91
N THR A 94 2.07 0.64 -16.09
CA THR A 94 1.11 -0.13 -16.89
C THR A 94 1.87 -0.87 -18.01
N LYS A 95 2.28 -2.12 -17.74
CA LYS A 95 2.89 -3.04 -18.73
C LYS A 95 1.99 -4.28 -18.91
N PRO A 96 2.15 -5.06 -20.01
CA PRO A 96 1.43 -6.32 -20.20
C PRO A 96 1.56 -7.28 -19.00
N GLU A 97 2.75 -7.36 -18.39
CA GLU A 97 2.96 -8.00 -17.09
C GLU A 97 2.78 -7.02 -15.91
N ASP A 98 1.57 -6.49 -15.70
CA ASP A 98 1.29 -5.60 -14.56
C ASP A 98 1.53 -6.33 -13.22
N ARG A 99 2.64 -5.97 -12.56
CA ARG A 99 3.06 -6.47 -11.25
C ARG A 99 2.64 -5.53 -10.11
N GLY A 100 1.82 -4.51 -10.39
CA GLY A 100 1.38 -3.53 -9.40
C GLY A 100 2.47 -2.57 -8.94
N LEU A 101 3.45 -2.29 -9.81
CA LEU A 101 4.60 -1.41 -9.52
C LEU A 101 4.27 0.06 -9.76
N LEU A 102 5.03 0.93 -9.10
CA LEU A 102 5.13 2.34 -9.47
C LEU A 102 6.20 2.52 -10.56
N LYS A 103 6.00 3.50 -11.44
CA LYS A 103 7.00 3.91 -12.43
C LYS A 103 8.25 4.40 -11.72
N SER A 104 9.41 4.12 -12.30
CA SER A 104 10.71 4.54 -11.81
C SER A 104 11.64 4.87 -12.97
N SER A 105 12.69 5.63 -12.68
CA SER A 105 13.85 5.77 -13.55
C SER A 105 15.03 4.99 -12.99
N ARG A 106 16.07 4.80 -13.80
CA ARG A 106 17.31 4.13 -13.38
C ARG A 106 18.23 5.14 -12.70
N GLY A 107 18.66 4.86 -11.48
CA GLY A 107 19.73 5.59 -10.80
C GLY A 107 21.00 4.74 -10.65
N LEU A 108 22.07 5.37 -10.15
CA LEU A 108 23.36 4.72 -9.91
C LEU A 108 23.26 3.59 -8.87
N ASP A 109 22.56 3.84 -7.76
CA ASP A 109 22.47 2.94 -6.59
C ASP A 109 21.09 2.30 -6.42
N GLY A 110 20.23 2.34 -7.44
CA GLY A 110 18.89 1.77 -7.43
C GLY A 110 17.86 2.60 -8.20
N GLU A 111 16.58 2.23 -8.06
CA GLU A 111 15.46 2.94 -8.69
C GLU A 111 15.35 4.39 -8.15
N LEU A 112 15.13 5.36 -9.02
CA LEU A 112 14.76 6.73 -8.66
C LEU A 112 13.32 7.00 -9.08
N LEU A 113 12.73 8.08 -8.57
CA LEU A 113 11.46 8.59 -9.09
C LEU A 113 11.54 8.79 -10.62
N PRO A 114 10.43 8.64 -11.35
CA PRO A 114 10.41 8.96 -12.76
C PRO A 114 10.59 10.48 -12.95
N LEU A 115 11.33 10.85 -14.00
CA LEU A 115 11.35 12.23 -14.49
C LEU A 115 10.10 12.46 -15.35
N ASP A 116 9.61 13.70 -15.38
CA ASP A 116 8.53 14.10 -16.28
C ASP A 116 8.94 15.35 -17.06
N PRO A 117 9.30 15.20 -18.35
CA PRO A 117 9.63 16.31 -19.21
C PRO A 117 8.48 17.30 -19.41
N SER A 118 7.22 16.91 -19.19
CA SER A 118 6.10 17.87 -19.26
C SER A 118 6.06 18.81 -18.06
N LEU A 119 6.69 18.43 -16.94
CA LEU A 119 7.00 19.35 -15.86
C LEU A 119 8.13 20.32 -16.28
N GLU A 120 8.98 19.98 -17.24
CA GLU A 120 10.03 20.89 -17.72
C GLU A 120 9.49 22.03 -18.61
N ALA A 121 8.27 21.89 -19.14
CA ALA A 121 7.64 22.82 -20.08
C ALA A 121 6.91 24.01 -19.42
N GLU A 122 6.60 23.93 -18.13
CA GLU A 122 6.30 25.11 -17.31
C GLU A 122 7.63 25.57 -16.70
N GLU A 123 7.88 26.87 -16.50
CA GLU A 123 9.16 27.45 -16.02
C GLU A 123 9.58 26.90 -14.63
N GLN A 124 10.06 25.66 -14.58
CA GLN A 124 10.25 24.91 -13.35
C GLN A 124 11.69 24.94 -12.87
N LEU A 125 11.84 25.17 -11.57
CA LEU A 125 13.08 25.45 -10.86
C LEU A 125 14.14 24.33 -10.94
N CYS A 126 13.79 23.16 -11.47
CA CYS A 126 14.62 21.96 -11.63
C CYS A 126 15.22 21.80 -13.03
N ASN A 127 14.81 22.62 -14.00
CA ASN A 127 15.33 22.56 -15.36
C ASN A 127 16.85 22.77 -15.36
N ASN A 128 17.58 21.97 -16.13
CA ASN A 128 19.05 21.93 -16.15
C ASN A 128 19.74 21.55 -14.81
N LEU A 129 18.97 21.21 -13.77
CA LEU A 129 19.46 20.80 -12.46
C LEU A 129 19.08 19.34 -12.15
N GLY A 130 19.23 18.45 -13.14
CA GLY A 130 18.94 17.02 -12.99
C GLY A 130 17.47 16.63 -13.22
N GLY A 131 16.64 17.54 -13.74
CA GLY A 131 15.25 17.29 -14.13
C GLY A 131 14.28 17.18 -12.94
N CYS A 132 12.98 17.36 -13.19
CA CYS A 132 11.95 17.24 -12.15
C CYS A 132 11.46 15.82 -12.00
N PHE A 133 11.51 15.31 -10.77
CA PHE A 133 10.87 14.05 -10.41
C PHE A 133 9.36 14.20 -10.24
N VAL A 134 8.62 13.15 -10.52
CA VAL A 134 7.18 13.06 -10.19
C VAL A 134 6.95 12.13 -9.04
N ALA A 135 6.16 12.58 -8.08
CA ALA A 135 5.66 11.80 -6.95
C ALA A 135 4.17 12.07 -6.73
N GLY A 136 3.61 11.49 -5.65
CA GLY A 136 2.23 11.74 -5.25
C GLY A 136 2.00 13.17 -4.73
N ASP A 137 3.02 13.79 -4.15
CA ASP A 137 3.01 15.21 -3.76
C ASP A 137 3.86 16.04 -4.73
N SER A 138 3.38 17.23 -5.09
CA SER A 138 4.05 18.10 -6.06
C SER A 138 5.32 18.76 -5.54
N ARG A 139 5.56 18.72 -4.22
CA ARG A 139 6.74 19.35 -3.60
C ARG A 139 7.93 18.41 -3.47
N SER A 140 7.88 17.19 -4.03
CA SER A 140 8.97 16.22 -3.90
C SER A 140 10.35 16.75 -4.34
N ASN A 141 10.38 17.78 -5.20
CA ASN A 141 11.61 18.41 -5.69
C ASN A 141 12.04 19.64 -4.87
N GLU A 142 11.30 20.07 -3.84
CA GLU A 142 11.58 21.32 -3.11
C GLU A 142 13.03 21.39 -2.64
N GLN A 143 13.54 20.29 -2.10
CA GLN A 143 14.95 20.11 -1.80
C GLN A 143 15.38 18.66 -2.03
N GLN A 144 16.65 18.49 -2.37
CA GLN A 144 17.22 17.23 -2.84
C GLN A 144 17.06 16.02 -1.89
N SER A 145 17.15 16.22 -0.57
CA SER A 145 16.92 15.17 0.44
C SER A 145 15.46 14.70 0.46
N LEU A 146 14.52 15.58 0.08
CA LEU A 146 13.10 15.25 -0.03
C LEU A 146 12.87 14.29 -1.18
N ALA A 147 13.42 14.61 -2.35
CA ALA A 147 13.40 13.77 -3.53
C ALA A 147 14.06 12.40 -3.25
N ALA A 148 15.15 12.39 -2.46
CA ALA A 148 15.80 11.17 -2.01
C ALA A 148 14.86 10.30 -1.14
N PHE A 149 14.14 10.89 -0.18
CA PHE A 149 13.16 10.17 0.64
C PHE A 149 11.96 9.65 -0.17
N HIS A 150 11.44 10.43 -1.11
CA HIS A 150 10.40 9.96 -2.00
C HIS A 150 10.87 8.79 -2.89
N SER A 151 12.13 8.82 -3.33
CA SER A 151 12.75 7.68 -4.05
C SER A 151 12.92 6.46 -3.16
N LEU A 152 13.28 6.63 -1.88
CA LEU A 152 13.31 5.54 -0.90
C LEU A 152 11.92 4.89 -0.74
N PHE A 153 10.86 5.70 -0.64
CA PHE A 153 9.49 5.20 -0.52
C PHE A 153 9.01 4.46 -1.77
N LEU A 154 9.41 4.93 -2.95
CA LEU A 154 9.18 4.24 -4.22
C LEU A 154 9.86 2.86 -4.22
N ARG A 155 11.14 2.79 -3.84
CA ARG A 155 11.90 1.52 -3.75
C ARG A 155 11.20 0.54 -2.83
N GLU A 156 10.76 0.99 -1.65
CA GLU A 156 10.08 0.13 -0.69
C GLU A 156 8.73 -0.38 -1.20
N HIS A 157 7.95 0.47 -1.88
CA HIS A 157 6.73 0.01 -2.57
C HIS A 157 7.07 -1.09 -3.58
N ASN A 158 8.00 -0.83 -4.50
CA ASN A 158 8.35 -1.78 -5.56
C ASN A 158 8.92 -3.10 -4.99
N ARG A 159 9.70 -3.04 -3.90
CA ARG A 159 10.20 -4.22 -3.18
C ARG A 159 9.04 -5.08 -2.66
N ILE A 160 8.12 -4.49 -1.90
CA ILE A 160 6.96 -5.20 -1.34
C ILE A 160 6.08 -5.75 -2.46
N ALA A 161 5.79 -4.95 -3.50
CA ALA A 161 4.97 -5.35 -4.63
C ALA A 161 5.56 -6.55 -5.39
N LYS A 162 6.87 -6.52 -5.67
CA LYS A 162 7.60 -7.63 -6.29
C LYS A 162 7.44 -8.92 -5.46
N THR A 163 7.68 -8.86 -4.15
CA THR A 163 7.52 -10.00 -3.25
C THR A 163 6.08 -10.51 -3.16
N LEU A 164 5.09 -9.61 -3.05
CA LEU A 164 3.68 -9.99 -2.99
C LEU A 164 3.23 -10.71 -4.27
N LYS A 165 3.67 -10.24 -5.44
CA LYS A 165 3.39 -10.90 -6.72
C LYS A 165 4.04 -12.28 -6.81
N ASP A 166 5.25 -12.45 -6.28
CA ASP A 166 5.95 -13.74 -6.30
C ASP A 166 5.28 -14.77 -5.39
N ILE A 167 4.81 -14.37 -4.21
CA ILE A 167 4.14 -15.29 -3.27
C ILE A 167 2.67 -15.56 -3.64
N ASN A 168 2.04 -14.62 -4.37
CA ASN A 168 0.65 -14.68 -4.84
C ASN A 168 0.61 -14.49 -6.37
N ASN A 169 1.12 -15.47 -7.12
CA ASN A 169 1.20 -15.40 -8.57
C ASN A 169 -0.16 -15.15 -9.26
N HIS A 170 -1.26 -15.55 -8.61
CA HIS A 170 -2.66 -15.38 -9.05
C HIS A 170 -3.19 -13.94 -8.89
N TRP A 171 -2.53 -13.07 -8.12
CA TRP A 171 -2.95 -11.67 -7.99
C TRP A 171 -2.67 -10.90 -9.28
N ASN A 172 -3.66 -10.13 -9.75
CA ASN A 172 -3.44 -9.15 -10.80
C ASN A 172 -2.70 -7.91 -10.26
N GLY A 173 -2.21 -7.05 -11.14
CA GLY A 173 -1.44 -5.87 -10.74
C GLY A 173 -2.22 -4.89 -9.88
N GLU A 174 -3.53 -4.71 -10.10
CA GLU A 174 -4.39 -3.89 -9.22
C GLU A 174 -4.40 -4.41 -7.77
N LYS A 175 -4.57 -5.72 -7.59
CA LYS A 175 -4.55 -6.32 -6.25
C LYS A 175 -3.20 -6.14 -5.56
N VAL A 176 -2.10 -6.36 -6.29
CA VAL A 176 -0.74 -6.15 -5.75
C VAL A 176 -0.53 -4.68 -5.38
N TYR A 177 -0.91 -3.75 -6.25
CA TYR A 177 -0.78 -2.31 -5.99
C TYR A 177 -1.57 -1.89 -4.75
N GLN A 178 -2.85 -2.28 -4.63
CA GLN A 178 -3.68 -1.88 -3.49
C GLN A 178 -3.21 -2.52 -2.17
N GLU A 179 -2.81 -3.79 -2.16
CA GLU A 179 -2.26 -4.42 -0.95
C GLU A 179 -0.93 -3.78 -0.53
N THR A 180 -0.05 -3.48 -1.50
CA THR A 180 1.21 -2.78 -1.24
C THR A 180 0.97 -1.36 -0.70
N ARG A 181 0.10 -0.59 -1.37
CA ARG A 181 -0.32 0.75 -0.94
C ARG A 181 -0.87 0.75 0.48
N ARG A 182 -1.69 -0.25 0.78
CA ARG A 182 -2.29 -0.43 2.11
C ARG A 182 -1.24 -0.76 3.18
N ILE A 183 -0.26 -1.62 2.87
CA ILE A 183 0.89 -1.88 3.78
C ILE A 183 1.69 -0.60 4.00
N MET A 184 2.04 0.13 2.93
CA MET A 184 2.78 1.39 3.03
C MET A 184 2.03 2.44 3.86
N GLY A 185 0.72 2.60 3.68
CA GLY A 185 -0.09 3.48 4.52
C GLY A 185 -0.02 3.08 6.00
N ALA A 186 -0.14 1.79 6.32
CA ALA A 186 -0.03 1.30 7.69
C ALA A 186 1.38 1.46 8.29
N VAL A 187 2.43 1.25 7.50
CA VAL A 187 3.83 1.50 7.89
C VAL A 187 4.04 2.99 8.19
N MET A 188 3.55 3.89 7.33
CA MET A 188 3.64 5.33 7.57
C MET A 188 2.91 5.74 8.84
N GLN A 189 1.71 5.18 9.09
CA GLN A 189 0.99 5.40 10.35
C GLN A 189 1.80 4.89 11.56
N LYS A 190 2.33 3.66 11.49
CA LYS A 190 3.15 3.09 12.57
C LYS A 190 4.32 3.99 12.88
N ILE A 191 5.16 4.31 11.89
CA ILE A 191 6.38 5.12 12.07
C ILE A 191 5.99 6.49 12.63
N THR A 192 4.93 7.12 12.10
CA THR A 192 4.50 8.43 12.57
C THR A 192 4.04 8.40 14.03
N TYR A 193 3.11 7.52 14.39
CA TYR A 193 2.50 7.52 15.72
C TYR A 193 3.37 6.91 16.81
N LEU A 194 4.20 5.92 16.48
CA LEU A 194 4.94 5.14 17.47
C LEU A 194 6.43 5.51 17.53
N ASP A 195 7.02 5.97 16.44
CA ASP A 195 8.47 6.24 16.39
C ASP A 195 8.77 7.75 16.37
N PHE A 196 8.01 8.54 15.61
CA PHE A 196 8.23 9.98 15.44
C PHE A 196 7.51 10.82 16.50
N LEU A 197 6.20 10.65 16.67
CA LEU A 197 5.39 11.53 17.51
C LEU A 197 5.82 11.57 18.99
N PRO A 198 6.29 10.46 19.61
CA PRO A 198 6.84 10.53 20.97
C PRO A 198 8.11 11.38 21.11
N LEU A 199 8.89 11.57 20.04
CA LEU A 199 10.07 12.44 20.06
C LEU A 199 9.68 13.92 19.94
N VAL A 200 8.57 14.18 19.24
CA VAL A 200 8.05 15.54 19.05
C VAL A 200 7.29 16.03 20.27
N LEU A 201 6.35 15.23 20.77
CA LEU A 201 5.41 15.63 21.83
C LEU A 201 5.81 15.10 23.21
N GLY A 202 6.89 14.33 23.30
CA GLY A 202 7.30 13.69 24.53
C GLY A 202 6.64 12.33 24.78
N PRO A 203 6.97 11.68 25.91
CA PRO A 203 6.49 10.35 26.22
C PRO A 203 4.96 10.32 26.34
N ASN A 204 4.33 9.25 25.85
CA ASN A 204 2.87 9.09 25.82
C ASN A 204 2.16 10.24 25.10
N PRO A 205 2.51 10.52 23.83
CA PRO A 205 2.11 11.74 23.13
C PRO A 205 0.59 11.88 22.95
N LEU A 206 -0.13 10.77 22.97
CA LEU A 206 -1.59 10.70 22.77
C LEU A 206 -2.22 9.72 23.77
N PRO A 207 -3.49 9.93 24.16
CA PRO A 207 -4.24 8.91 24.89
C PRO A 207 -4.31 7.59 24.13
N ARG A 208 -4.39 6.47 24.87
CA ARG A 208 -4.52 5.13 24.30
C ARG A 208 -5.66 5.08 23.28
N TYR A 209 -5.39 4.51 22.11
CA TYR A 209 -6.39 4.33 21.05
C TYR A 209 -7.54 3.44 21.54
N ARG A 210 -8.78 3.94 21.44
CA ARG A 210 -10.00 3.22 21.86
C ARG A 210 -10.83 2.66 20.69
N GLY A 211 -10.40 2.92 19.46
CA GLY A 211 -11.12 2.53 18.24
C GLY A 211 -11.57 3.73 17.41
N TYR A 212 -12.01 3.43 16.19
CA TYR A 212 -12.50 4.42 15.25
C TYR A 212 -13.79 5.08 15.74
N ARG A 213 -13.85 6.40 15.59
CA ARG A 213 -14.97 7.25 15.95
C ARG A 213 -15.47 8.00 14.72
N ARG A 214 -16.73 7.76 14.34
CA ARG A 214 -17.34 8.34 13.14
C ARG A 214 -17.59 9.85 13.26
N ASP A 215 -17.79 10.33 14.48
CA ASP A 215 -18.08 11.72 14.83
C ASP A 215 -16.82 12.62 14.87
N VAL A 216 -15.63 12.02 14.90
CA VAL A 216 -14.36 12.76 14.86
C VAL A 216 -14.10 13.24 13.44
N ARG A 217 -13.84 14.55 13.29
CA ARG A 217 -13.48 15.17 12.00
C ARG A 217 -11.95 15.13 11.81
N PRO A 218 -11.42 14.35 10.84
CA PRO A 218 -9.97 14.20 10.66
C PRO A 218 -9.32 15.34 9.87
N GLY A 219 -10.10 16.29 9.33
CA GLY A 219 -9.58 17.39 8.54
C GLY A 219 -8.47 18.17 9.25
N ILE A 220 -7.47 18.60 8.48
CA ILE A 220 -6.34 19.37 8.99
C ILE A 220 -6.76 20.78 9.35
N SER A 221 -6.46 21.24 10.56
CA SER A 221 -6.72 22.61 10.98
C SER A 221 -5.72 23.59 10.35
N GLY A 222 -6.17 24.84 10.15
CA GLY A 222 -5.28 25.92 9.70
C GLY A 222 -4.09 26.09 10.65
N SER A 223 -4.35 26.13 11.96
CA SER A 223 -3.29 26.29 12.99
C SER A 223 -2.22 25.20 12.94
N PHE A 224 -2.59 23.96 12.59
CA PHE A 224 -1.62 22.89 12.37
C PHE A 224 -0.81 23.11 11.09
N ALA A 225 -1.48 23.34 9.96
CA ALA A 225 -0.84 23.39 8.63
C ALA A 225 0.01 24.65 8.38
N THR A 226 -0.40 25.80 8.91
CA THR A 226 0.29 27.09 8.67
C THR A 226 1.23 27.50 9.78
N SER A 227 1.06 26.96 10.98
CA SER A 227 1.85 27.35 12.15
C SER A 227 2.50 26.15 12.83
N ALA A 228 1.77 25.39 13.65
CA ALA A 228 2.37 24.46 14.60
C ALA A 228 3.26 23.39 13.94
N PHE A 229 2.83 22.79 12.83
CA PHE A 229 3.61 21.75 12.16
C PHE A 229 4.77 22.30 11.30
N ARG A 230 4.90 23.62 11.19
CA ARG A 230 6.06 24.30 10.60
C ARG A 230 7.18 24.56 11.59
N TYR A 231 7.09 24.05 12.83
CA TYR A 231 8.21 24.06 13.77
C TYR A 231 9.47 23.38 13.17
N GLY A 232 9.26 22.42 12.27
CA GLY A 232 10.33 21.71 11.57
C GLY A 232 11.25 22.61 10.74
N HIS A 233 10.85 23.84 10.40
CA HIS A 233 11.74 24.80 9.74
C HIS A 233 12.91 25.24 10.62
N SER A 234 12.78 25.17 11.94
CA SER A 234 13.88 25.42 12.88
C SER A 234 14.89 24.27 12.93
N LEU A 235 14.46 23.05 12.59
CA LEU A 235 15.32 21.85 12.63
C LEU A 235 16.28 21.76 11.43
N ILE A 236 16.14 22.66 10.46
CA ILE A 236 16.83 22.58 9.17
C ILE A 236 18.28 23.04 9.32
N ARG A 237 19.21 22.13 8.99
CA ARG A 237 20.65 22.41 8.93
C ARG A 237 21.03 23.36 7.79
N PRO A 238 22.12 24.13 7.94
CA PRO A 238 22.67 24.95 6.86
C PRO A 238 23.39 24.14 5.78
N ALA A 239 23.90 22.95 6.10
CA ALA A 239 24.59 22.08 5.16
C ALA A 239 24.36 20.60 5.49
N PHE A 240 24.49 19.75 4.48
CA PHE A 240 24.19 18.33 4.55
C PHE A 240 25.41 17.50 4.16
N ASP A 241 25.89 16.73 5.11
CA ASP A 241 27.00 15.80 4.90
C ASP A 241 26.64 14.72 3.90
N ILE A 242 27.63 14.32 3.13
CA ILE A 242 27.55 13.20 2.20
C ILE A 242 28.40 12.09 2.80
N LEU A 243 27.77 10.96 3.13
CA LEU A 243 28.44 9.87 3.85
C LEU A 243 28.49 8.59 3.01
N ASP A 244 29.55 7.80 3.18
CA ASP A 244 29.61 6.43 2.67
C ASP A 244 28.83 5.45 3.56
N THR A 245 28.84 4.17 3.20
CA THR A 245 28.16 3.08 3.92
C THR A 245 28.77 2.78 5.30
N GLY A 246 30.02 3.20 5.54
CA GLY A 246 30.70 3.21 6.84
C GLY A 246 30.30 4.40 7.73
N PHE A 247 29.58 5.38 7.17
CA PHE A 247 29.28 6.70 7.74
C PHE A 247 30.51 7.61 7.82
N ASN A 248 31.52 7.40 6.98
CA ASN A 248 32.61 8.34 6.79
C ASN A 248 32.19 9.42 5.81
N ARG A 249 32.58 10.67 6.06
CA ARG A 249 32.28 11.77 5.14
C ARG A 249 33.06 11.59 3.83
N ILE A 250 32.34 11.65 2.71
CA ILE A 250 32.89 11.59 1.36
C ILE A 250 32.65 12.92 0.65
N GLY A 251 33.72 13.71 0.54
CA GLY A 251 33.67 15.05 -0.06
C GLY A 251 33.08 16.12 0.87
N ASN A 252 32.81 17.29 0.26
CA ASN A 252 32.32 18.45 0.99
C ASN A 252 30.80 18.37 1.22
N PRO A 253 30.30 18.81 2.38
CA PRO A 253 28.86 18.89 2.62
C PRO A 253 28.20 19.89 1.65
N ILE A 254 26.97 19.58 1.24
CA ILE A 254 26.21 20.42 0.32
C ILE A 254 25.45 21.46 1.13
N GLY A 255 25.71 22.75 0.88
CA GLY A 255 24.95 23.83 1.50
C GLY A 255 23.50 23.82 1.05
N LEU A 256 22.56 24.07 1.97
CA LEU A 256 21.11 24.03 1.70
C LEU A 256 20.69 24.92 0.53
N ARG A 257 21.32 26.10 0.39
CA ARG A 257 21.15 27.03 -0.73
C ARG A 257 21.23 26.34 -2.10
N PHE A 258 22.10 25.33 -2.24
CA PHE A 258 22.34 24.63 -3.51
C PHE A 258 21.49 23.38 -3.71
N MET A 259 20.68 23.00 -2.72
CA MET A 259 19.85 21.79 -2.76
C MET A 259 18.43 22.04 -3.25
N PHE A 260 17.97 23.29 -3.27
CA PHE A 260 16.60 23.63 -3.64
C PHE A 260 16.33 23.39 -5.12
N PHE A 261 15.36 22.52 -5.43
CA PHE A 261 15.02 22.08 -6.80
C PHE A 261 16.24 21.62 -7.60
N ASN A 262 17.26 21.07 -6.95
CA ASN A 262 18.46 20.58 -7.61
C ASN A 262 18.61 19.08 -7.37
N ASN A 263 18.34 18.32 -8.42
CA ASN A 263 18.40 16.86 -8.43
C ASN A 263 19.70 16.33 -9.04
N THR A 264 20.62 17.20 -9.47
CA THR A 264 21.87 16.84 -10.16
C THR A 264 22.70 15.82 -9.36
N PHE A 265 22.84 16.04 -8.06
CA PHE A 265 23.66 15.14 -7.24
C PHE A 265 23.00 13.77 -7.08
N ILE A 266 21.69 13.67 -6.87
CA ILE A 266 21.02 12.35 -6.74
C ILE A 266 20.93 11.60 -8.06
N GLN A 267 20.84 12.31 -9.19
CA GLN A 267 20.96 11.70 -10.52
C GLN A 267 22.35 11.08 -10.74
N ARG A 268 23.41 11.77 -10.33
CA ARG A 268 24.80 11.33 -10.54
C ARG A 268 25.26 10.28 -9.53
N ASN A 269 24.89 10.43 -8.26
CA ASN A 269 25.46 9.66 -7.15
C ASN A 269 24.46 8.72 -6.47
N GLY A 270 23.19 8.76 -6.88
CA GLY A 270 22.13 8.04 -6.17
C GLY A 270 21.70 8.73 -4.87
N ILE A 271 20.88 8.03 -4.09
CA ILE A 271 20.28 8.58 -2.86
C ILE A 271 21.01 8.15 -1.58
N ASN A 272 21.79 7.06 -1.63
CA ASN A 272 22.43 6.49 -0.45
C ASN A 272 23.28 7.54 0.29
N PRO A 273 24.21 8.27 -0.35
CA PRO A 273 25.13 9.11 0.41
C PRO A 273 24.46 10.26 1.16
N LEU A 274 23.41 10.82 0.53
CA LEU A 274 22.63 11.91 1.13
C LEU A 274 21.74 11.40 2.26
N LEU A 275 21.04 10.27 2.08
CA LEU A 275 20.19 9.70 3.12
C LEU A 275 21.01 9.24 4.33
N LEU A 276 22.20 8.68 4.12
CA LEU A 276 23.14 8.35 5.20
C LEU A 276 23.59 9.60 5.95
N GLY A 277 23.84 10.70 5.24
CA GLY A 277 24.10 12.01 5.84
C GLY A 277 22.96 12.59 6.68
N LEU A 278 21.71 12.23 6.40
CA LEU A 278 20.57 12.63 7.23
C LEU A 278 20.50 11.87 8.55
N ILE A 279 20.73 10.55 8.52
CA ILE A 279 20.66 9.70 9.72
C ILE A 279 21.96 9.68 10.53
N GLY A 280 23.09 10.07 9.92
CA GLY A 280 24.39 10.13 10.56
C GLY A 280 24.62 11.40 11.38
N ASN A 281 23.75 12.39 11.29
CA ASN A 281 23.95 13.71 11.88
C ASN A 281 22.74 14.17 12.69
N PHE A 282 22.97 15.11 13.61
CA PHE A 282 21.92 15.78 14.38
C PHE A 282 21.15 16.78 13.52
N SER A 283 19.89 17.03 13.86
CA SER A 283 19.17 18.21 13.39
C SER A 283 19.60 19.46 14.17
N GLU A 284 19.19 20.63 13.71
CA GLU A 284 19.21 21.84 14.54
C GLU A 284 18.16 21.75 15.66
N ASN A 285 18.20 22.70 16.61
CA ASN A 285 17.23 22.81 17.69
C ASN A 285 15.92 23.48 17.22
N VAL A 286 14.85 23.32 18.01
CA VAL A 286 13.60 24.08 17.84
C VAL A 286 13.71 25.37 18.64
N ASP A 287 14.01 26.47 17.97
CA ASP A 287 14.09 27.80 18.55
C ASP A 287 13.85 28.88 17.47
N ARG A 288 14.22 30.14 17.76
CA ARG A 288 14.06 31.28 16.83
C ARG A 288 15.25 31.47 15.87
N ILE A 289 16.28 30.63 15.93
CA ILE A 289 17.49 30.69 15.12
C ILE A 289 17.32 29.71 13.97
N LEU A 290 17.13 30.26 12.77
CA LEU A 290 16.98 29.46 11.56
C LEU A 290 18.22 29.57 10.69
N SER A 291 18.51 28.49 9.96
CA SER A 291 19.56 28.47 8.95
C SER A 291 19.40 29.59 7.92
N SER A 292 20.51 30.24 7.55
CA SER A 292 20.52 31.27 6.49
C SER A 292 20.01 30.74 5.15
N GLY A 293 20.12 29.42 4.92
CA GLY A 293 19.58 28.75 3.75
C GLY A 293 18.07 28.97 3.58
N VAL A 294 17.30 29.09 4.67
CA VAL A 294 15.85 29.34 4.61
C VAL A 294 15.46 30.77 4.93
N THR A 295 16.31 31.58 5.55
CA THR A 295 15.98 32.98 5.88
C THR A 295 16.52 34.01 4.89
N ARG A 296 17.51 33.65 4.06
CA ARG A 296 18.16 34.55 3.09
C ARG A 296 18.27 33.95 1.69
N HIS A 297 18.39 32.63 1.59
CA HIS A 297 18.76 31.94 0.35
C HIS A 297 17.69 30.96 -0.12
N LEU A 298 16.44 31.09 0.35
CA LEU A 298 15.37 30.17 -0.03
C LEU A 298 15.07 30.34 -1.51
N PHE A 299 15.26 29.26 -2.28
CA PHE A 299 15.04 29.20 -3.73
C PHE A 299 15.84 30.21 -4.56
N GLU A 300 16.97 30.68 -4.03
CA GLU A 300 17.83 31.62 -4.72
C GLU A 300 18.38 31.05 -6.04
N ARG A 301 18.55 31.94 -7.02
CA ARG A 301 19.14 31.67 -8.34
C ARG A 301 20.12 32.79 -8.71
N GLU A 302 20.95 32.55 -9.72
CA GLU A 302 21.96 33.51 -10.19
C GLU A 302 21.37 34.89 -10.50
N ASN A 303 20.14 34.93 -11.04
CA ASN A 303 19.43 36.17 -11.39
C ASN A 303 18.19 36.44 -10.51
N SER A 304 18.05 35.76 -9.38
CA SER A 304 16.92 35.94 -8.47
C SER A 304 17.37 35.79 -7.02
N PRO A 305 17.34 36.87 -6.21
CA PRO A 305 17.71 36.77 -4.80
C PRO A 305 16.87 35.74 -4.04
N GLY A 306 17.40 35.31 -2.90
CA GLY A 306 16.71 34.34 -2.06
C GLY A 306 15.54 34.94 -1.29
N LEU A 307 14.57 34.09 -0.98
CA LEU A 307 13.41 34.42 -0.18
C LEU A 307 13.68 34.17 1.32
N ASN A 308 12.74 34.61 2.16
CA ASN A 308 12.76 34.37 3.60
C ASN A 308 11.55 33.53 4.03
N LEU A 309 11.79 32.24 4.32
CA LEU A 309 10.77 31.29 4.74
C LEU A 309 10.09 31.67 6.05
N ALA A 310 10.83 32.25 7.00
CA ALA A 310 10.27 32.69 8.28
C ALA A 310 9.26 33.82 8.07
N ALA A 311 9.61 34.82 7.26
CA ALA A 311 8.70 35.90 6.87
C ALA A 311 7.48 35.36 6.11
N ILE A 312 7.68 34.40 5.20
CA ILE A 312 6.59 33.72 4.48
C ILE A 312 5.66 32.97 5.44
N ASN A 313 6.17 32.31 6.49
CA ASN A 313 5.32 31.63 7.47
C ASN A 313 4.43 32.61 8.22
N ILE A 314 5.00 33.74 8.67
CA ILE A 314 4.27 34.83 9.33
C ILE A 314 3.18 35.36 8.40
N GLN A 315 3.55 35.75 7.18
CA GLN A 315 2.61 36.29 6.20
C GLN A 315 1.52 35.29 5.81
N ARG A 316 1.85 33.99 5.72
CA ARG A 316 0.90 32.92 5.42
C ARG A 316 -0.08 32.70 6.58
N SER A 317 0.37 32.81 7.82
CA SER A 317 -0.50 32.78 9.00
C SER A 317 -1.55 33.90 8.95
N ARG A 318 -1.13 35.12 8.58
CA ARG A 318 -2.01 36.27 8.39
C ARG A 318 -2.97 36.11 7.21
N ASP A 319 -2.48 35.63 6.07
CA ASP A 319 -3.31 35.30 4.89
C ASP A 319 -4.45 34.32 5.23
N HIS A 320 -4.16 33.35 6.11
CA HIS A 320 -5.10 32.32 6.55
C HIS A 320 -5.97 32.75 7.75
N GLY A 321 -5.81 33.98 8.25
CA GLY A 321 -6.59 34.48 9.37
C GLY A 321 -6.41 33.67 10.66
N ILE A 322 -5.22 33.12 10.89
CA ILE A 322 -4.92 32.34 12.10
C ILE A 322 -4.97 33.29 13.30
N PRO A 323 -5.73 32.96 14.36
CA PRO A 323 -5.74 33.75 15.59
C PRO A 323 -4.35 33.90 16.21
N GLY A 324 -4.13 34.96 16.97
CA GLY A 324 -2.88 35.18 17.69
C GLY A 324 -2.66 34.19 18.83
N TYR A 325 -1.46 34.23 19.41
CA TYR A 325 -0.96 33.28 20.38
C TYR A 325 -1.89 33.02 21.58
N ASN A 326 -2.42 34.07 22.22
CA ASN A 326 -3.30 33.93 23.40
C ASN A 326 -4.58 33.13 23.14
N HIS A 327 -5.12 33.18 21.92
CA HIS A 327 -6.27 32.37 21.54
C HIS A 327 -5.97 30.88 21.74
N PHE A 328 -4.80 30.43 21.26
CA PHE A 328 -4.37 29.04 21.37
C PHE A 328 -3.91 28.69 22.78
N ARG A 329 -3.30 29.61 23.52
CA ARG A 329 -3.03 29.41 24.96
C ARG A 329 -4.31 29.04 25.70
N LYS A 330 -5.38 29.82 25.52
CA LYS A 330 -6.69 29.56 26.13
C LYS A 330 -7.27 28.21 25.70
N LEU A 331 -7.25 27.90 24.39
CA LEU A 331 -7.72 26.61 23.88
C LEU A 331 -6.94 25.41 24.46
N CYS A 332 -5.65 25.60 24.72
CA CYS A 332 -4.76 24.60 25.29
C CYS A 332 -4.75 24.58 26.83
N GLY A 333 -5.63 25.33 27.49
CA GLY A 333 -5.74 25.37 28.95
C GLY A 333 -4.63 26.15 29.65
N LEU A 334 -3.81 26.89 28.91
CA LEU A 334 -2.80 27.80 29.46
C LEU A 334 -3.46 29.12 29.89
N LYS A 335 -2.84 29.82 30.85
CA LYS A 335 -3.33 31.13 31.31
C LYS A 335 -3.25 32.15 30.18
N ASN A 336 -4.32 32.94 30.03
CA ASN A 336 -4.35 34.09 29.12
C ASN A 336 -3.35 35.15 29.60
N ALA A 337 -2.37 35.52 28.78
CA ALA A 337 -1.34 36.47 29.15
C ALA A 337 -1.81 37.90 28.86
N LYS A 338 -1.79 38.79 29.86
CA LYS A 338 -2.07 40.22 29.64
C LYS A 338 -0.81 40.94 29.17
N THR A 339 0.35 40.48 29.60
CA THR A 339 1.66 40.97 29.20
C THR A 339 2.59 39.81 28.88
N PHE A 340 3.69 40.06 28.17
CA PHE A 340 4.71 39.04 27.94
C PHE A 340 5.39 38.53 29.21
N ALA A 341 5.31 39.25 30.33
CA ALA A 341 5.81 38.73 31.61
C ALA A 341 4.98 37.53 32.11
N ASP A 342 3.70 37.46 31.74
CA ASP A 342 2.80 36.37 32.13
C ASP A 342 3.12 35.06 31.40
N THR A 343 3.91 35.09 30.33
CA THR A 343 4.30 33.91 29.53
C THR A 343 5.61 33.26 30.01
N LYS A 344 6.23 33.76 31.09
CA LYS A 344 7.54 33.30 31.60
C LYS A 344 7.65 31.82 31.94
N ASN A 345 6.52 31.16 32.17
CA ASN A 345 6.49 29.72 32.46
C ASN A 345 6.66 28.88 31.20
N GLU A 346 6.11 29.35 30.07
CA GLU A 346 6.18 28.70 28.77
C GLU A 346 7.36 29.20 27.93
N ILE A 347 7.68 30.50 28.00
CA ILE A 347 8.82 31.14 27.34
C ILE A 347 9.85 31.46 28.42
N ARG A 348 10.76 30.52 28.71
CA ARG A 348 11.71 30.67 29.83
C ARG A 348 12.90 31.57 29.50
N ASP A 349 13.26 31.71 28.23
CA ASP A 349 14.34 32.59 27.80
C ASP A 349 13.87 34.07 27.87
N PRO A 350 14.39 34.89 28.80
CA PRO A 350 14.00 36.29 28.93
C PRO A 350 14.32 37.10 27.67
N LYS A 351 15.30 36.70 26.86
CA LYS A 351 15.60 37.36 25.58
C LYS A 351 14.44 37.20 24.59
N ASN A 352 13.79 36.04 24.56
CA ASN A 352 12.62 35.82 23.71
C ASN A 352 11.46 36.71 24.15
N ILE A 353 11.21 36.83 25.46
CA ILE A 353 10.18 37.73 26.03
C ILE A 353 10.46 39.20 25.62
N GLN A 354 11.71 39.66 25.75
CA GLN A 354 12.09 41.03 25.39
C GLN A 354 11.91 41.31 23.90
N ILE A 355 12.29 40.37 23.03
CA ILE A 355 12.12 40.49 21.57
C ILE A 355 10.64 40.57 21.22
N LEU A 356 9.82 39.65 21.76
CA LEU A 356 8.38 39.63 21.49
C LEU A 356 7.70 40.91 21.98
N LYS A 357 8.05 41.40 23.18
CA LYS A 357 7.57 42.67 23.72
C LYS A 357 7.92 43.83 22.79
N ARG A 358 9.17 43.90 22.30
CA ARG A 358 9.61 44.95 21.40
C ARG A 358 8.87 44.93 20.06
N LEU A 359 8.58 43.75 19.51
CA LEU A 359 8.03 43.60 18.16
C LEU A 359 6.50 43.66 18.10
N TYR A 360 5.80 43.15 19.12
CA TYR A 360 4.34 43.03 19.11
C TYR A 360 3.64 43.83 20.21
N ASP A 361 4.33 44.17 21.30
CA ASP A 361 3.81 44.82 22.52
C ASP A 361 2.70 44.04 23.28
N ASN A 362 1.73 43.47 22.58
CA ASN A 362 0.61 42.70 23.10
C ASN A 362 0.67 41.20 22.70
N PRO A 363 0.63 40.25 23.67
CA PRO A 363 0.56 38.81 23.40
C PRO A 363 -0.63 38.34 22.53
N ASP A 364 -1.74 39.08 22.48
CA ASP A 364 -2.94 38.73 21.70
C ASP A 364 -2.71 38.75 20.19
N ILE A 365 -1.79 39.57 19.70
CA ILE A 365 -1.56 39.77 18.27
C ILE A 365 -0.33 39.06 17.74
N VAL A 366 0.41 38.35 18.61
CA VAL A 366 1.61 37.62 18.20
C VAL A 366 1.21 36.47 17.29
N ASP A 367 1.85 36.42 16.12
CA ASP A 367 1.68 35.31 15.17
C ASP A 367 2.00 33.98 15.85
N LEU A 368 1.08 33.01 15.79
CA LEU A 368 1.18 31.73 16.49
C LEU A 368 2.50 31.00 16.22
N TRP A 369 3.00 31.03 14.97
CA TRP A 369 4.24 30.37 14.61
C TRP A 369 5.45 30.95 15.37
N VAL A 370 5.49 32.28 15.53
CA VAL A 370 6.59 32.99 16.20
C VAL A 370 6.58 32.70 17.69
N ALA A 371 5.43 32.82 18.34
CA ALA A 371 5.31 32.55 19.77
C ALA A 371 5.58 31.08 20.10
N GLY A 372 5.08 30.14 19.29
CA GLY A 372 5.28 28.71 19.55
C GLY A 372 6.73 28.25 19.37
N LEU A 373 7.53 28.90 18.52
CA LEU A 373 8.99 28.69 18.46
C LEU A 373 9.75 29.34 19.63
N ALA A 374 9.18 30.38 20.23
CA ALA A 374 9.78 31.05 21.39
C ALA A 374 9.56 30.27 22.70
N GLU A 375 8.54 29.41 22.77
CA GLU A 375 8.29 28.55 23.91
C GLU A 375 9.43 27.56 24.14
N THR A 376 9.77 27.34 25.40
CA THR A 376 10.73 26.31 25.80
C THR A 376 10.11 24.92 25.59
N PRO A 377 10.82 23.97 24.96
CA PRO A 377 10.33 22.61 24.80
C PRO A 377 9.92 21.96 26.13
N VAL A 378 8.81 21.21 26.11
CA VAL A 378 8.40 20.39 27.24
C VAL A 378 9.43 19.28 27.46
N ASN A 379 9.64 18.84 28.70
CA ASN A 379 10.63 17.80 28.99
C ASN A 379 10.36 16.51 28.18
N GLY A 380 11.37 16.06 27.43
CA GLY A 380 11.29 14.91 26.53
C GLY A 380 10.61 15.18 25.18
N ALA A 381 10.09 16.38 24.96
CA ALA A 381 9.48 16.83 23.71
C ALA A 381 10.44 17.77 22.95
N SER A 382 10.15 17.98 21.67
CA SER A 382 10.89 18.96 20.84
C SER A 382 10.20 20.32 20.76
N VAL A 383 8.95 20.44 21.24
CA VAL A 383 8.14 21.65 21.10
C VAL A 383 7.58 22.11 22.44
N GLY A 384 7.27 23.40 22.54
CA GLY A 384 6.59 24.00 23.69
C GLY A 384 5.13 23.56 23.85
N PRO A 385 4.49 23.88 24.99
CA PRO A 385 3.17 23.38 25.35
C PRO A 385 2.06 23.74 24.35
N THR A 386 2.11 24.92 23.71
CA THR A 386 1.08 25.33 22.75
C THR A 386 1.15 24.50 21.47
N PHE A 387 2.35 24.32 20.91
CA PHE A 387 2.53 23.44 19.75
C PHE A 387 2.28 21.98 20.12
N GLN A 388 2.68 21.54 21.32
CA GLN A 388 2.40 20.18 21.80
C GLN A 388 0.89 19.88 21.78
N CYS A 389 0.08 20.80 22.28
CA CYS A 389 -1.38 20.73 22.28
C CYS A 389 -1.98 20.68 20.86
N ILE A 390 -1.60 21.61 19.98
CA ILE A 390 -2.16 21.70 18.61
C ILE A 390 -1.79 20.48 17.77
N ILE A 391 -0.52 20.06 17.83
CA ILE A 391 -0.03 18.90 17.10
C ILE A 391 -0.69 17.62 17.66
N GLY A 392 -0.76 17.49 18.99
CA GLY A 392 -1.43 16.38 19.66
C GLY A 392 -2.90 16.24 19.29
N ASP A 393 -3.68 17.34 19.28
CA ASP A 393 -5.08 17.33 18.84
C ASP A 393 -5.21 16.84 17.39
N GLN A 394 -4.40 17.40 16.47
CA GLN A 394 -4.49 17.05 15.06
C GLN A 394 -4.21 15.57 14.81
N PHE A 395 -3.12 15.04 15.39
CA PHE A 395 -2.78 13.62 15.26
C PHE A 395 -3.79 12.71 15.96
N ARG A 396 -4.38 13.13 17.09
CA ARG A 396 -5.49 12.38 17.70
C ARG A 396 -6.68 12.28 16.75
N ARG A 397 -7.06 13.39 16.10
CA ARG A 397 -8.23 13.43 15.22
C ARG A 397 -8.02 12.62 13.94
N THR A 398 -6.83 12.69 13.33
CA THR A 398 -6.51 11.86 12.15
C THR A 398 -6.39 10.39 12.50
N ARG A 399 -6.00 10.03 13.72
CA ARG A 399 -6.02 8.64 14.22
C ARG A 399 -7.43 8.12 14.50
N ASP A 400 -8.16 8.83 15.34
CA ASP A 400 -9.44 8.39 15.88
C ASP A 400 -10.56 8.49 14.81
N GLY A 401 -10.43 9.44 13.87
CA GLY A 401 -11.33 9.64 12.73
C GLY A 401 -10.98 8.84 11.46
N ASP A 402 -9.94 8.01 11.48
CA ASP A 402 -9.56 7.18 10.34
C ASP A 402 -10.15 5.76 10.45
N ARG A 403 -11.05 5.44 9.50
CA ARG A 403 -11.66 4.10 9.39
C ARG A 403 -10.66 3.03 8.97
N PHE A 404 -9.52 3.41 8.40
CA PHE A 404 -8.45 2.54 7.95
C PHE A 404 -7.21 2.56 8.85
N TYR A 405 -7.28 3.22 10.02
CA TYR A 405 -6.18 3.25 10.98
C TYR A 405 -5.65 1.85 11.27
N PHE A 406 -4.33 1.68 11.22
CA PHE A 406 -3.71 0.36 11.18
C PHE A 406 -3.98 -0.50 12.42
N GLU A 407 -4.19 0.08 13.61
CA GLU A 407 -4.54 -0.72 14.80
C GLU A 407 -6.04 -1.02 14.94
N ARG A 408 -6.89 -0.49 14.05
CA ARG A 408 -8.33 -0.73 14.12
C ARG A 408 -8.63 -2.22 13.88
N LYS A 409 -9.45 -2.79 14.78
CA LYS A 409 -9.92 -4.18 14.67
C LYS A 409 -10.51 -4.44 13.28
N ARG A 410 -10.18 -5.60 12.71
CA ARG A 410 -10.63 -6.08 11.39
C ARG A 410 -10.10 -5.29 10.19
N VAL A 411 -9.21 -4.30 10.38
CA VAL A 411 -8.41 -3.79 9.26
C VAL A 411 -7.41 -4.88 8.89
N TRP A 412 -6.48 -5.22 9.78
CA TRP A 412 -5.53 -6.30 9.54
C TRP A 412 -5.91 -7.59 10.27
N ARG A 413 -5.47 -8.72 9.74
CA ARG A 413 -5.41 -9.95 10.55
C ARG A 413 -4.35 -9.78 11.64
N ARG A 414 -4.49 -10.53 12.74
CA ARG A 414 -3.61 -10.38 13.93
C ARG A 414 -2.14 -10.65 13.60
N ASP A 415 -1.88 -11.64 12.76
CA ASP A 415 -0.55 -11.98 12.25
C ASP A 415 0.03 -10.85 11.38
N GLN A 416 -0.74 -10.31 10.44
CA GLN A 416 -0.32 -9.18 9.60
C GLN A 416 -0.02 -7.92 10.43
N LEU A 417 -0.89 -7.58 11.39
CA LEU A 417 -0.68 -6.42 12.26
C LEU A 417 0.59 -6.56 13.11
N ALA A 418 0.88 -7.78 13.60
CA ALA A 418 2.09 -8.05 14.36
C ALA A 418 3.36 -7.81 13.51
N GLU A 419 3.32 -8.14 12.21
CA GLU A 419 4.44 -7.87 11.30
C GLU A 419 4.58 -6.39 10.94
N ILE A 420 3.47 -5.66 10.70
CA ILE A 420 3.50 -4.20 10.45
C ILE A 420 4.13 -3.45 11.63
N LYS A 421 3.86 -3.87 12.87
CA LYS A 421 4.41 -3.24 14.08
C LYS A 421 5.93 -3.38 14.22
N LYS A 422 6.57 -4.30 13.49
CA LYS A 422 8.03 -4.48 13.50
C LYS A 422 8.76 -3.46 12.63
N VAL A 423 8.11 -3.02 11.55
CA VAL A 423 8.74 -2.14 10.55
C VAL A 423 9.18 -0.83 11.19
N SER A 424 10.38 -0.37 10.87
CA SER A 424 10.91 0.93 11.28
C SER A 424 11.44 1.67 10.06
N LEU A 425 11.70 2.98 10.21
CA LEU A 425 12.41 3.70 9.16
C LEU A 425 13.80 3.08 8.91
N SER A 426 14.46 2.58 9.96
CA SER A 426 15.74 1.87 9.83
C SER A 426 15.63 0.59 9.02
N SER A 427 14.56 -0.20 9.17
CA SER A 427 14.36 -1.41 8.33
C SER A 427 14.17 -1.05 6.87
N MET A 428 13.48 0.06 6.58
CA MET A 428 13.34 0.59 5.22
C MET A 428 14.68 1.02 4.63
N TYR A 429 15.58 1.62 5.41
CA TYR A 429 16.94 1.95 4.98
C TYR A 429 17.74 0.67 4.68
N CYS A 430 17.75 -0.31 5.59
CA CYS A 430 18.43 -1.59 5.38
C CYS A 430 17.95 -2.34 4.13
N ASN A 431 16.66 -2.25 3.81
CA ASN A 431 16.06 -2.96 2.69
C ASN A 431 16.31 -2.31 1.32
N ASN A 432 16.62 -1.01 1.28
CA ASN A 432 16.62 -0.22 0.04
C ASN A 432 17.91 0.58 -0.21
N LEU A 433 18.83 0.60 0.77
CA LEU A 433 20.14 1.23 0.67
C LEU A 433 21.23 0.18 0.97
N ASN A 434 22.45 0.41 0.46
CA ASN A 434 23.57 -0.51 0.65
C ASN A 434 24.29 -0.32 2.00
N VAL A 435 23.54 -0.33 3.11
CA VAL A 435 24.06 -0.04 4.46
C VAL A 435 24.12 -1.31 5.30
N THR A 436 25.21 -1.51 6.03
CA THR A 436 25.43 -2.71 6.87
C THR A 436 25.02 -2.49 8.33
N SER A 437 25.11 -1.26 8.83
CA SER A 437 24.73 -0.91 10.21
C SER A 437 23.99 0.42 10.29
N ILE A 438 23.00 0.49 11.18
CA ILE A 438 22.11 1.64 11.35
C ILE A 438 21.62 1.74 12.79
N GLN A 439 21.14 2.91 13.20
CA GLN A 439 20.50 3.13 14.48
C GLN A 439 19.17 2.36 14.54
N PRO A 440 18.82 1.74 15.68
CA PRO A 440 17.53 1.06 15.82
C PRO A 440 16.32 1.98 15.57
N ASN A 441 16.45 3.27 15.93
CA ASN A 441 15.50 4.33 15.60
C ASN A 441 16.21 5.40 14.76
N ALA A 442 15.92 5.46 13.46
CA ALA A 442 16.53 6.40 12.52
C ALA A 442 16.24 7.89 12.81
N PHE A 443 15.34 8.22 13.73
CA PHE A 443 15.13 9.60 14.20
C PHE A 443 16.10 10.03 15.31
N VAL A 444 16.89 9.10 15.85
CA VAL A 444 17.85 9.37 16.92
C VAL A 444 19.25 9.21 16.34
N ALA A 445 20.02 10.30 16.34
CA ALA A 445 21.40 10.29 15.89
C ALA A 445 22.25 9.32 16.74
N PRO A 446 23.28 8.69 16.13
CA PRO A 446 24.14 7.75 16.84
C PRO A 446 25.01 8.48 17.87
N THR A 447 25.20 7.86 19.02
CA THR A 447 26.15 8.30 20.06
C THR A 447 26.87 7.07 20.63
N ASP A 448 27.92 7.27 21.43
CA ASP A 448 28.64 6.16 22.08
C ASP A 448 27.70 5.28 22.95
N THR A 449 26.66 5.90 23.52
CA THR A 449 25.64 5.21 24.32
C THR A 449 24.47 4.65 23.49
N LYS A 450 24.35 5.06 22.22
CA LYS A 450 23.32 4.62 21.27
C LYS A 450 23.98 4.25 19.93
N PRO A 451 24.79 3.18 19.90
CA PRO A 451 25.54 2.83 18.71
C PRO A 451 24.63 2.28 17.60
N ARG A 452 25.15 2.30 16.38
CA ARG A 452 24.58 1.58 15.24
C ARG A 452 24.63 0.07 15.51
N ILE A 453 23.64 -0.65 15.01
CA ILE A 453 23.61 -2.12 15.02
C ILE A 453 23.55 -2.66 13.59
N ASN A 454 24.00 -3.89 13.38
CA ASN A 454 23.92 -4.55 12.08
C ASN A 454 22.47 -4.64 11.58
N CYS A 455 22.23 -4.37 10.29
CA CYS A 455 20.93 -4.42 9.65
C CYS A 455 20.21 -5.78 9.81
N GLU A 456 20.93 -6.89 9.91
CA GLU A 456 20.35 -8.21 10.16
C GLU A 456 19.64 -8.31 11.52
N ARG A 457 19.98 -7.44 12.47
CA ARG A 457 19.35 -7.35 13.80
C ARG A 457 18.16 -6.39 13.81
N ILE A 458 17.92 -5.64 12.74
CA ILE A 458 16.78 -4.73 12.62
C ILE A 458 15.54 -5.57 12.24
N PRO A 459 14.47 -5.57 13.05
CA PRO A 459 13.25 -6.31 12.71
C PRO A 459 12.62 -5.80 11.41
N ASP A 460 12.18 -6.73 10.56
CA ASP A 460 11.46 -6.40 9.32
C ASP A 460 10.15 -7.21 9.18
N ILE A 461 9.31 -6.78 8.23
CA ILE A 461 8.02 -7.38 7.92
C ILE A 461 8.16 -8.75 7.24
N ASP A 462 7.55 -9.79 7.84
CA ASP A 462 7.38 -11.08 7.17
C ASP A 462 6.18 -11.06 6.21
N LEU A 463 6.43 -10.73 4.94
CA LEU A 463 5.40 -10.69 3.89
C LEU A 463 4.76 -12.06 3.61
N CYS A 464 5.31 -13.17 4.11
CA CYS A 464 4.66 -14.47 3.99
C CYS A 464 3.30 -14.53 4.70
N LYS A 465 3.05 -13.63 5.66
CA LYS A 465 1.70 -13.45 6.23
C LYS A 465 0.70 -12.89 5.22
N TRP A 466 1.08 -12.46 4.01
CA TRP A 466 0.15 -12.07 2.95
C TRP A 466 -0.08 -13.17 1.91
N LYS A 467 0.51 -14.35 2.08
CA LYS A 467 0.32 -15.48 1.15
C LYS A 467 -1.11 -16.03 1.22
N GLU A 468 -1.80 -16.03 0.09
CA GLU A 468 -3.07 -16.70 -0.14
C GLU A 468 -2.84 -18.07 -0.79
N ASN A 469 -3.72 -19.03 -0.50
CA ASN A 469 -3.72 -20.33 -1.18
C ASN A 469 -4.90 -20.36 -2.16
N PRO A 470 -4.66 -20.46 -3.47
CA PRO A 470 -5.74 -20.47 -4.47
C PRO A 470 -6.65 -21.70 -4.36
N TYR A 471 -6.23 -22.78 -3.68
CA TYR A 471 -6.99 -24.04 -3.63
C TYR A 471 -7.64 -24.38 -2.29
N PHE A 472 -7.33 -23.68 -1.20
CA PHE A 472 -7.99 -23.90 0.10
C PHE A 472 -8.07 -22.61 0.92
N ARG A 473 -9.28 -22.28 1.38
CA ARG A 473 -9.45 -21.43 2.56
C ARG A 473 -8.71 -22.11 3.72
N ARG A 474 -7.62 -21.47 4.17
CA ARG A 474 -6.68 -21.82 5.26
C ARG A 474 -5.30 -22.27 4.74
N HIS A 475 -4.28 -21.58 5.27
CA HIS A 475 -2.86 -21.68 4.91
C HIS A 475 -2.36 -23.12 4.76
N PRO A 476 -1.60 -23.46 3.69
CA PRO A 476 -1.13 -24.82 3.44
C PRO A 476 -0.03 -25.28 4.42
N CYS A 477 0.50 -24.38 5.24
CA CYS A 477 1.42 -24.74 6.32
C CYS A 477 0.64 -25.25 7.54
N VAL A 478 -0.08 -26.36 7.35
CA VAL A 478 -0.84 -27.01 8.43
C VAL A 478 0.15 -27.64 9.40
N ASN A 479 0.08 -27.25 10.68
CA ASN A 479 0.98 -27.68 11.77
C ASN A 479 2.45 -27.25 11.61
N GLY A 480 2.74 -26.28 10.75
CA GLY A 480 4.05 -25.64 10.61
C GLY A 480 3.96 -24.12 10.76
N LYS A 481 5.11 -23.45 10.76
CA LYS A 481 5.20 -21.99 10.71
C LYS A 481 5.64 -21.56 9.31
N LEU A 482 4.81 -20.76 8.63
CA LEU A 482 5.24 -20.13 7.38
C LEU A 482 6.25 -19.03 7.73
N VAL A 483 7.47 -19.15 7.21
CA VAL A 483 8.59 -18.23 7.42
C VAL A 483 9.19 -17.83 6.08
N SER A 484 9.69 -16.60 6.00
CA SER A 484 10.55 -16.17 4.90
C SER A 484 11.97 -16.68 5.14
N LYS A 485 12.52 -17.46 4.21
CA LYS A 485 13.97 -17.74 4.13
C LYS A 485 14.45 -17.38 2.73
N ASN A 486 15.48 -16.54 2.63
CA ASN A 486 16.06 -16.05 1.38
C ASN A 486 14.99 -15.48 0.41
N GLY A 487 14.02 -14.72 0.94
CA GLY A 487 12.93 -14.13 0.16
C GLY A 487 11.85 -15.10 -0.30
N LYS A 488 11.92 -16.39 0.06
CA LYS A 488 10.90 -17.40 -0.26
C LYS A 488 10.12 -17.79 0.98
N CYS A 489 8.79 -17.84 0.83
CA CYS A 489 7.90 -18.34 1.88
C CYS A 489 7.93 -19.85 1.95
N ILE A 490 8.68 -20.38 2.92
CA ILE A 490 8.78 -21.80 3.22
C ILE A 490 7.93 -22.16 4.44
N CYS A 491 7.50 -23.41 4.52
CA CYS A 491 6.83 -23.93 5.70
C CYS A 491 7.87 -24.64 6.58
N GLU A 492 8.14 -24.08 7.76
CA GLU A 492 9.04 -24.68 8.75
C GLU A 492 8.25 -25.60 9.66
N CYS A 493 8.57 -26.90 9.61
CA CYS A 493 7.94 -27.95 10.40
C CYS A 493 8.79 -28.27 11.63
N LYS A 494 8.18 -28.50 12.80
CA LYS A 494 8.88 -29.03 13.99
C LYS A 494 9.25 -30.53 13.88
N SER A 495 8.90 -31.20 12.78
CA SER A 495 9.10 -32.65 12.55
C SER A 495 9.35 -32.93 11.05
N PRO A 496 9.91 -34.11 10.66
CA PRO A 496 10.32 -34.38 9.29
C PRO A 496 9.17 -34.23 8.30
N TRP A 497 9.47 -33.58 7.17
CA TRP A 497 8.54 -33.24 6.09
C TRP A 497 7.86 -34.47 5.45
N PHE A 498 6.53 -34.42 5.27
CA PHE A 498 5.78 -35.32 4.38
C PHE A 498 4.79 -34.52 3.52
N GLY A 499 5.17 -34.21 2.28
CA GLY A 499 4.31 -33.48 1.34
C GLY A 499 3.89 -32.09 1.86
N ASN A 500 2.66 -31.66 1.58
CA ASN A 500 2.14 -30.33 1.95
C ASN A 500 1.70 -30.19 3.43
N ARG A 501 2.13 -31.07 4.35
CA ARG A 501 1.74 -31.04 5.77
C ARG A 501 2.92 -31.31 6.70
N CYS A 502 3.03 -30.52 7.76
CA CYS A 502 3.96 -30.76 8.86
C CYS A 502 3.32 -31.73 9.86
N GLU A 503 3.21 -33.01 9.52
CA GLU A 503 2.75 -34.01 10.49
C GLU A 503 3.92 -34.55 11.33
N SER A 504 3.76 -34.58 12.66
CA SER A 504 4.56 -35.46 13.51
C SER A 504 4.34 -36.90 13.03
N LYS A 505 5.40 -37.71 12.90
CA LYS A 505 5.36 -39.14 12.52
C LYS A 505 4.03 -39.79 12.93
N PRO A 506 3.30 -40.47 12.03
CA PRO A 506 2.17 -41.27 12.47
C PRO A 506 2.70 -42.26 13.53
N ARG A 507 2.16 -42.18 14.75
CA ARG A 507 2.37 -43.18 15.80
C ARG A 507 1.70 -44.48 15.35
N THR A 508 2.32 -45.17 14.40
CA THR A 508 2.08 -46.57 14.09
C THR A 508 3.40 -47.12 13.55
N LYS A 509 4.30 -47.52 14.46
CA LYS A 509 5.28 -48.57 14.15
C LYS A 509 4.45 -49.81 13.83
N VAL A 510 4.28 -50.14 12.55
CA VAL A 510 3.83 -51.46 12.14
C VAL A 510 5.07 -52.18 11.63
N SER A 511 5.60 -53.07 12.48
CA SER A 511 6.60 -54.06 12.10
C SER A 511 5.94 -55.08 11.18
N TRP A 512 6.52 -55.32 10.02
CA TRP A 512 6.12 -56.43 9.14
C TRP A 512 6.76 -57.72 9.67
N LEU A 513 5.93 -58.66 10.13
CA LEU A 513 6.31 -60.05 10.39
C LEU A 513 5.40 -60.92 9.52
N ALA A 514 6.00 -61.80 8.72
CA ALA A 514 5.32 -62.74 7.85
C ALA A 514 5.51 -64.15 8.43
N THR A 515 4.41 -64.89 8.62
CA THR A 515 4.43 -66.31 8.96
C THR A 515 3.91 -67.11 7.77
N ILE A 516 4.66 -68.13 7.36
CA ILE A 516 4.32 -69.04 6.25
C ILE A 516 3.55 -70.22 6.81
N LEU A 517 2.40 -70.55 6.23
CA LEU A 517 1.83 -71.90 6.27
C LEU A 517 1.52 -72.36 4.84
N ASN A 518 2.24 -73.39 4.43
CA ASN A 518 1.95 -74.27 3.27
C ASN A 518 0.57 -74.90 3.54
N SER A 519 -0.40 -74.96 2.64
CA SER A 519 -0.34 -75.50 1.29
C SER A 519 -1.50 -74.94 0.44
N LYS A 520 -1.22 -74.66 -0.83
CA LYS A 520 -2.07 -74.06 -1.88
C LYS A 520 -1.85 -72.54 -2.05
N LYS A 521 -1.36 -72.20 -3.24
CA LYS A 521 -0.77 -70.93 -3.65
C LYS A 521 -1.81 -69.79 -3.76
N GLU A 522 -2.15 -69.15 -2.66
CA GLU A 522 -2.86 -67.86 -2.65
C GLU A 522 -2.14 -66.84 -1.75
N ILE A 523 -1.94 -65.61 -2.25
CA ILE A 523 -1.43 -64.48 -1.45
C ILE A 523 -2.64 -63.63 -1.06
N VAL A 524 -3.04 -63.67 0.21
CA VAL A 524 -4.09 -62.82 0.77
C VAL A 524 -3.50 -61.96 1.88
N CYS A 525 -3.64 -60.64 1.78
CA CYS A 525 -3.22 -59.69 2.82
C CYS A 525 -4.46 -59.12 3.53
N SER A 526 -4.78 -59.62 4.73
CA SER A 526 -5.69 -58.95 5.65
C SER A 526 -5.23 -59.15 7.10
N GLY A 527 -5.47 -58.15 7.95
CA GLY A 527 -4.81 -58.02 9.26
C GLY A 527 -5.67 -58.41 10.47
N ALA A 528 -5.00 -58.78 11.57
CA ALA A 528 -5.41 -58.60 12.97
C ALA A 528 -4.29 -59.04 13.95
N LEU A 529 -4.41 -58.63 15.21
CA LEU A 529 -3.44 -58.67 16.33
C LEU A 529 -2.95 -60.06 16.81
N ILE A 530 -1.77 -60.07 17.46
CA ILE A 530 -1.01 -61.23 18.00
C ILE A 530 -1.24 -61.46 19.52
N ARG A 531 -1.12 -62.73 19.97
CA ARG A 531 -0.48 -63.15 21.26
C ARG A 531 0.36 -64.45 21.06
N PRO A 532 1.35 -64.76 21.93
CA PRO A 532 2.69 -65.23 21.51
C PRO A 532 2.98 -66.72 21.75
N ASN A 533 3.79 -67.34 20.87
CA ASN A 533 5.02 -68.08 21.21
C ASN A 533 5.64 -68.78 19.97
N HIS A 534 6.98 -68.77 19.93
CA HIS A 534 7.93 -69.51 19.06
C HIS A 534 8.35 -68.94 17.68
N ASP A 535 9.64 -68.60 17.68
CA ASP A 535 10.72 -68.73 16.66
C ASP A 535 10.68 -68.02 15.30
N VAL A 536 11.88 -67.55 14.92
CA VAL A 536 12.19 -66.39 14.06
C VAL A 536 12.56 -66.80 12.63
N LEU A 537 12.06 -66.08 11.62
CA LEU A 537 12.66 -65.97 10.28
C LEU A 537 12.62 -64.51 9.78
N THR A 538 13.70 -64.01 9.18
CA THR A 538 13.97 -62.57 9.00
C THR A 538 13.43 -61.96 7.69
N THR A 539 13.15 -60.65 7.72
CA THR A 539 12.56 -59.78 6.68
C THR A 539 13.39 -59.61 5.39
N ALA A 540 14.63 -60.11 5.34
CA ALA A 540 15.54 -59.89 4.21
C ALA A 540 15.20 -60.70 2.94
N SER A 541 14.49 -61.82 3.08
CA SER A 541 14.11 -62.72 1.97
C SER A 541 12.91 -62.20 1.16
N CYS A 542 11.99 -61.45 1.78
CA CYS A 542 10.81 -60.91 1.11
C CYS A 542 11.11 -59.66 0.26
N ALA A 543 12.07 -58.84 0.68
CA ALA A 543 12.51 -57.66 -0.09
C ALA A 543 13.31 -58.06 -1.36
N LYS A 544 14.08 -59.15 -1.31
CA LYS A 544 14.91 -59.64 -2.43
C LYS A 544 14.07 -60.22 -3.58
N ALA A 545 12.86 -60.75 -3.28
CA ALA A 545 11.91 -61.20 -4.30
C ALA A 545 11.19 -60.05 -5.01
N ALA A 546 10.88 -58.95 -4.32
CA ALA A 546 10.24 -57.77 -4.89
C ALA A 546 11.18 -56.95 -5.80
N SER A 547 12.49 -56.93 -5.51
CA SER A 547 13.50 -56.22 -6.30
C SER A 547 13.77 -56.86 -7.67
N LYS A 548 13.51 -58.16 -7.86
CA LYS A 548 13.87 -58.88 -9.10
C LYS A 548 12.85 -58.73 -10.24
N ASN A 549 11.67 -58.14 -9.98
CA ASN A 549 10.58 -58.02 -10.95
C ASN A 549 10.13 -56.58 -11.23
N GLY A 550 10.95 -55.57 -10.93
CA GLY A 550 10.83 -54.20 -11.47
C GLY A 550 9.43 -53.56 -11.36
N TYR A 551 9.06 -53.08 -10.17
CA TYR A 551 7.88 -52.21 -10.01
C TYR A 551 8.19 -50.89 -9.28
N VAL A 552 7.73 -49.82 -9.92
CA VAL A 552 7.82 -48.41 -9.55
C VAL A 552 6.73 -48.06 -8.53
N GLN A 553 7.08 -47.21 -7.57
CA GLN A 553 6.15 -46.59 -6.61
C GLN A 553 5.15 -45.68 -7.37
N LEU A 554 3.85 -46.00 -7.40
CA LEU A 554 2.87 -45.19 -8.13
C LEU A 554 1.56 -44.96 -7.35
N GLY A 555 1.21 -43.68 -7.19
CA GLY A 555 0.01 -43.16 -6.56
C GLY A 555 -1.11 -42.79 -7.54
N ASP A 556 -1.47 -43.66 -8.48
CA ASP A 556 -2.58 -43.39 -9.42
C ASP A 556 -3.37 -44.67 -9.78
N TYR A 557 -4.60 -44.77 -9.25
CA TYR A 557 -5.47 -45.95 -9.36
C TYR A 557 -5.86 -46.31 -10.81
N ARG A 558 -5.85 -45.35 -11.75
CA ARG A 558 -6.18 -45.63 -13.17
C ARG A 558 -5.11 -46.46 -13.89
N LYS A 559 -3.85 -46.40 -13.43
CA LYS A 559 -2.76 -47.20 -14.02
C LYS A 559 -2.79 -48.65 -13.56
N VAL A 560 -3.28 -48.91 -12.34
CA VAL A 560 -3.40 -50.27 -11.77
C VAL A 560 -4.40 -51.12 -12.56
N ALA A 561 -5.57 -50.56 -12.91
CA ALA A 561 -6.58 -51.28 -13.69
C ALA A 561 -6.10 -51.63 -15.12
N THR A 562 -5.33 -50.73 -15.74
CA THR A 562 -4.83 -50.93 -17.11
C THR A 562 -3.70 -51.98 -17.17
N ILE A 563 -2.88 -52.08 -16.11
CA ILE A 563 -1.82 -53.09 -15.99
C ILE A 563 -2.42 -54.47 -15.66
N ALA A 564 -3.41 -54.54 -14.77
CA ALA A 564 -4.11 -55.79 -14.45
C ALA A 564 -4.77 -56.40 -15.70
N ILE A 565 -5.45 -55.60 -16.52
CA ILE A 565 -6.10 -56.07 -17.76
C ILE A 565 -5.09 -56.58 -18.80
N LYS A 566 -3.89 -56.01 -18.88
CA LYS A 566 -2.83 -56.49 -19.80
C LYS A 566 -2.20 -57.81 -19.35
N SER A 567 -2.09 -58.05 -18.04
CA SER A 567 -1.57 -59.31 -17.49
C SER A 567 -2.58 -60.47 -17.56
N ILE A 568 -3.88 -60.18 -17.52
CA ILE A 568 -4.97 -61.17 -17.54
C ILE A 568 -5.14 -61.88 -18.90
N LYS A 569 -4.68 -61.29 -20.02
CA LYS A 569 -4.72 -61.95 -21.34
C LYS A 569 -3.80 -63.18 -21.47
N LYS A 570 -2.95 -63.49 -20.49
CA LYS A 570 -1.97 -64.58 -20.55
C LYS A 570 -2.31 -65.82 -19.73
N VAL A 571 -3.38 -65.81 -18.91
CA VAL A 571 -3.70 -66.93 -18.02
C VAL A 571 -5.15 -67.33 -18.21
N ASN A 572 -5.37 -68.51 -18.77
CA ASN A 572 -6.69 -69.07 -19.11
C ASN A 572 -7.25 -69.81 -17.89
N GLN A 573 -7.54 -69.11 -16.79
CA GLN A 573 -8.17 -69.66 -15.58
C GLN A 573 -9.18 -68.66 -15.01
N ASP A 574 -10.24 -69.16 -14.35
CA ASP A 574 -11.22 -68.32 -13.65
C ASP A 574 -10.61 -67.78 -12.33
N PHE A 575 -10.77 -66.49 -12.06
CA PHE A 575 -10.35 -65.88 -10.78
C PHE A 575 -11.37 -64.84 -10.30
N SER A 576 -11.51 -64.74 -8.97
CA SER A 576 -12.31 -63.72 -8.29
C SER A 576 -11.39 -62.64 -7.73
N ILE A 577 -11.67 -61.36 -8.02
CA ILE A 577 -10.91 -60.22 -7.48
C ILE A 577 -11.74 -59.57 -6.36
N ILE A 578 -11.22 -59.56 -5.13
CA ILE A 578 -11.79 -58.84 -4.00
C ILE A 578 -11.04 -57.52 -3.86
N ILE A 579 -11.71 -56.39 -4.12
CA ILE A 579 -11.16 -55.05 -3.91
C ILE A 579 -11.74 -54.50 -2.59
N LEU A 580 -10.91 -54.37 -1.56
CA LEU A 580 -11.31 -53.75 -0.30
C LEU A 580 -11.05 -52.24 -0.34
N PRO A 581 -12.08 -51.38 -0.22
CA PRO A 581 -11.88 -49.93 -0.25
C PRO A 581 -11.29 -49.40 1.07
N ARG A 582 -10.50 -48.33 0.93
CA ARG A 582 -10.00 -47.49 2.03
C ARG A 582 -11.19 -46.87 2.77
N LYS A 583 -11.13 -46.81 4.11
CA LYS A 583 -12.14 -46.23 5.00
C LYS A 583 -12.54 -44.80 4.57
N ILE A 584 -13.73 -44.64 4.00
CA ILE A 584 -14.36 -43.33 3.72
C ILE A 584 -15.53 -43.20 4.70
N HIS A 585 -15.30 -42.46 5.80
CA HIS A 585 -16.27 -42.18 6.87
C HIS A 585 -16.78 -43.36 7.73
N LYS A 586 -17.36 -43.00 8.89
CA LYS A 586 -17.41 -43.87 10.08
C LYS A 586 -18.33 -45.09 10.00
N ASN A 587 -19.34 -45.17 9.12
CA ASN A 587 -20.32 -46.27 9.14
C ASN A 587 -20.82 -46.70 7.73
N ALA A 588 -19.94 -47.14 6.83
CA ALA A 588 -20.38 -47.87 5.62
C ALA A 588 -19.27 -48.79 5.10
N TYR A 589 -19.63 -50.05 4.81
CA TYR A 589 -18.79 -51.01 4.09
C TYR A 589 -19.41 -51.24 2.71
N PHE A 590 -18.60 -51.15 1.65
CA PHE A 590 -18.99 -51.58 0.31
C PHE A 590 -18.24 -52.88 0.01
N ILE A 591 -18.98 -53.97 -0.22
CA ILE A 591 -18.43 -55.24 -0.69
C ILE A 591 -18.90 -55.40 -2.14
N GLY A 592 -17.99 -55.24 -3.09
CA GLY A 592 -18.22 -55.57 -4.50
C GLY A 592 -17.53 -56.88 -4.83
N ILE A 593 -18.28 -57.91 -5.20
CA ILE A 593 -17.75 -59.17 -5.72
C ILE A 593 -17.96 -59.14 -7.24
N ALA A 594 -16.87 -59.22 -8.01
CA ALA A 594 -16.93 -59.41 -9.45
C ALA A 594 -16.49 -60.84 -9.79
N ARG A 595 -17.40 -61.62 -10.39
CA ARG A 595 -17.11 -62.95 -10.94
C ARG A 595 -16.91 -62.80 -12.45
N VAL A 596 -15.75 -63.18 -12.96
CA VAL A 596 -15.49 -63.27 -14.40
C VAL A 596 -15.64 -64.74 -14.76
N VAL A 597 -16.55 -65.05 -15.69
CA VAL A 597 -16.75 -66.41 -16.23
C VAL A 597 -16.21 -66.42 -17.66
N SER A 598 -15.27 -67.31 -17.96
CA SER A 598 -14.73 -67.42 -19.32
C SER A 598 -15.73 -68.14 -20.24
N THR A 599 -16.38 -67.42 -21.13
CA THR A 599 -16.92 -68.02 -22.37
C THR A 599 -16.57 -67.14 -23.56
N LEU A 600 -16.07 -67.77 -24.62
CA LEU A 600 -15.53 -67.20 -25.84
C LEU A 600 -16.53 -66.30 -26.59
N ARG A 601 -16.53 -65.00 -26.30
CA ARG A 601 -16.73 -63.84 -27.23
C ARG A 601 -16.82 -62.54 -26.42
N PRO A 602 -16.40 -61.37 -26.95
CA PRO A 602 -16.18 -60.19 -26.14
C PRO A 602 -17.49 -59.41 -25.97
N THR A 603 -18.10 -59.40 -24.78
CA THR A 603 -18.83 -58.26 -24.19
C THR A 603 -19.49 -58.65 -22.86
N ALA A 604 -19.58 -57.67 -21.95
CA ALA A 604 -20.27 -57.65 -20.64
C ALA A 604 -19.47 -58.07 -19.39
N VAL A 605 -19.23 -57.09 -18.51
CA VAL A 605 -18.99 -57.29 -17.06
C VAL A 605 -20.32 -57.00 -16.37
N THR A 606 -20.93 -58.01 -15.76
CA THR A 606 -22.20 -57.86 -15.02
C THR A 606 -21.89 -57.66 -13.53
N VAL A 607 -22.27 -56.51 -12.97
CA VAL A 607 -22.16 -56.22 -11.53
C VAL A 607 -23.52 -56.48 -10.91
N TRP A 608 -23.62 -57.45 -9.99
CA TRP A 608 -24.80 -57.59 -9.14
C TRP A 608 -24.63 -56.70 -7.91
N GLY A 609 -25.55 -55.75 -7.74
CA GLY A 609 -25.72 -55.03 -6.49
C GLY A 609 -27.13 -55.26 -5.99
N SER A 610 -27.30 -56.01 -4.91
CA SER A 610 -28.55 -55.98 -4.14
C SER A 610 -28.43 -54.86 -3.09
N GLY A 611 -29.14 -53.78 -3.34
CA GLY A 611 -29.26 -52.66 -2.40
C GLY A 611 -30.35 -51.73 -2.88
N GLN A 612 -31.51 -51.75 -2.21
CA GLN A 612 -32.62 -50.85 -2.47
C GLN A 612 -32.20 -49.39 -2.25
N PHE A 613 -32.28 -48.55 -3.29
CA PHE A 613 -32.53 -47.12 -3.18
C PHE A 613 -33.24 -46.61 -4.45
N PRO A 614 -34.22 -45.69 -4.35
CA PRO A 614 -35.03 -45.23 -5.47
C PRO A 614 -34.29 -44.20 -6.37
N ASP A 615 -34.42 -44.44 -7.68
CA ASP A 615 -34.37 -43.55 -8.84
C ASP A 615 -33.32 -42.43 -8.93
N PHE A 616 -32.29 -42.70 -9.74
CA PHE A 616 -31.53 -41.71 -10.51
C PHE A 616 -31.77 -41.95 -12.01
N VAL A 617 -32.01 -40.89 -12.78
CA VAL A 617 -31.79 -40.91 -14.24
C VAL A 617 -30.75 -39.86 -14.59
N TRP A 618 -29.52 -40.32 -14.84
CA TRP A 618 -28.51 -39.59 -15.61
C TRP A 618 -28.46 -40.19 -17.01
N THR A 619 -28.82 -39.42 -18.04
CA THR A 619 -28.59 -39.78 -19.43
C THR A 619 -27.19 -39.35 -19.89
N LYS A 620 -26.46 -40.34 -20.40
CA LYS A 620 -25.17 -40.23 -21.10
C LYS A 620 -25.41 -39.63 -22.49
N VAL A 621 -24.64 -38.63 -22.91
CA VAL A 621 -24.51 -38.27 -24.33
C VAL A 621 -23.05 -38.29 -24.74
N ALA A 622 -22.70 -39.29 -25.54
CA ALA A 622 -21.55 -39.27 -26.42
C ALA A 622 -21.88 -38.41 -27.64
N ARG A 623 -21.01 -37.48 -28.05
CA ARG A 623 -21.08 -36.93 -29.42
C ARG A 623 -19.72 -36.89 -30.09
N ARG A 624 -19.71 -37.59 -31.22
CA ARG A 624 -18.74 -37.63 -32.31
C ARG A 624 -18.61 -36.26 -32.97
N ARG A 625 -17.43 -36.05 -33.59
CA ARG A 625 -17.14 -35.04 -34.59
C ARG A 625 -18.07 -35.17 -35.81
N ASN A 626 -18.22 -34.05 -36.53
CA ASN A 626 -18.84 -33.83 -37.84
C ASN A 626 -20.30 -33.35 -37.83
N THR A 627 -20.48 -32.03 -37.88
CA THR A 627 -21.35 -31.44 -38.92
C THR A 627 -20.72 -30.13 -39.39
N VAL A 628 -20.35 -30.11 -40.66
CA VAL A 628 -19.90 -28.93 -41.41
C VAL A 628 -21.15 -28.32 -42.02
N CYS A 629 -21.43 -27.05 -41.77
CA CYS A 629 -22.30 -26.24 -42.62
C CYS A 629 -21.51 -25.04 -43.11
N LYS A 630 -21.21 -25.08 -44.41
CA LYS A 630 -20.50 -24.06 -45.19
C LYS A 630 -21.31 -22.76 -45.24
N ARG A 631 -20.62 -21.63 -45.16
CA ARG A 631 -21.12 -20.33 -45.62
C ARG A 631 -21.37 -20.37 -47.13
N LYS A 632 -22.56 -20.02 -47.57
CA LYS A 632 -22.80 -19.43 -48.90
C LYS A 632 -23.49 -18.08 -48.69
N PHE A 633 -22.83 -17.04 -49.19
CA PHE A 633 -23.38 -15.70 -49.33
C PHE A 633 -24.29 -15.68 -50.56
N ASN A 634 -25.49 -15.12 -50.44
CA ASN A 634 -26.14 -14.41 -51.54
C ASN A 634 -26.94 -13.23 -50.92
N PRO A 635 -26.92 -12.04 -51.54
CA PRO A 635 -27.51 -10.83 -51.00
C PRO A 635 -29.00 -10.80 -51.34
N LEU A 636 -29.73 -9.86 -50.70
CA LEU A 636 -31.15 -9.54 -50.86
C LEU A 636 -32.08 -10.16 -49.80
N ASN A 637 -32.52 -9.25 -48.92
CA ASN A 637 -33.79 -9.18 -48.23
C ASN A 637 -34.41 -10.42 -47.57
N SER A 638 -34.62 -10.27 -46.26
CA SER A 638 -35.70 -10.80 -45.44
C SER A 638 -35.91 -12.31 -45.46
N ARG A 639 -35.65 -12.96 -44.32
CA ARG A 639 -36.49 -14.07 -43.85
C ARG A 639 -36.37 -14.27 -42.34
N LYS A 640 -37.51 -14.15 -41.67
CA LYS A 640 -37.90 -15.11 -40.63
C LYS A 640 -37.91 -16.49 -41.27
N GLU A 641 -37.49 -17.52 -40.54
CA GLU A 641 -38.14 -18.83 -40.63
C GLU A 641 -37.86 -19.68 -39.38
N PHE A 642 -38.84 -20.52 -39.09
CA PHE A 642 -39.15 -21.16 -37.82
C PHE A 642 -38.46 -22.52 -37.62
N CYS A 643 -38.38 -22.95 -36.37
CA CYS A 643 -38.13 -24.35 -35.97
C CYS A 643 -39.45 -25.12 -35.80
N THR A 644 -39.46 -26.42 -36.07
CA THR A 644 -40.59 -27.33 -35.80
C THR A 644 -40.30 -28.28 -34.62
N LEU A 645 -41.29 -28.46 -33.75
CA LEU A 645 -41.48 -29.61 -32.84
C LEU A 645 -43.00 -29.88 -32.70
N PRO A 646 -43.46 -31.14 -32.54
CA PRO A 646 -44.88 -31.47 -32.33
C PRO A 646 -45.30 -31.56 -30.85
N ALA A 647 -46.62 -31.53 -30.65
CA ALA A 647 -47.39 -31.22 -29.44
C ALA A 647 -47.91 -32.43 -28.61
N GLY A 648 -48.45 -32.15 -27.40
CA GLY A 648 -49.33 -33.02 -26.60
C GLY A 648 -49.73 -32.44 -25.23
N LEU A 649 -51.03 -32.14 -25.04
CA LEU A 649 -51.77 -31.62 -23.84
C LEU A 649 -52.35 -32.80 -22.99
N PRO A 650 -53.13 -32.64 -21.86
CA PRO A 650 -53.69 -31.44 -21.18
C PRO A 650 -53.55 -31.40 -19.62
N ALA A 651 -54.24 -30.43 -19.00
CA ALA A 651 -54.07 -29.78 -17.70
C ALA A 651 -54.79 -30.38 -16.46
N ILE A 652 -54.33 -30.01 -15.25
CA ILE A 652 -55.09 -30.03 -13.96
C ILE A 652 -54.79 -28.76 -13.14
N THR A 653 -55.82 -28.24 -12.47
CA THR A 653 -55.95 -26.92 -11.80
C THR A 653 -55.60 -26.88 -10.30
N LYS A 654 -55.06 -25.72 -9.87
CA LYS A 654 -55.07 -25.00 -8.55
C LYS A 654 -55.21 -25.76 -7.20
N ARG A 655 -54.29 -25.46 -6.26
CA ARG A 655 -54.57 -24.65 -5.03
C ARG A 655 -53.31 -24.16 -4.29
N SER A 656 -53.54 -23.17 -3.44
CA SER A 656 -52.69 -22.08 -2.93
C SER A 656 -51.79 -22.37 -1.72
N GLY A 657 -50.69 -21.60 -1.56
CA GLY A 657 -49.99 -21.46 -0.27
C GLY A 657 -48.57 -20.86 -0.32
N SER A 658 -48.46 -19.56 -0.64
CA SER A 658 -47.41 -18.54 -0.34
C SER A 658 -45.88 -18.83 -0.43
N PRO A 659 -45.05 -17.79 -0.73
CA PRO A 659 -43.79 -17.95 -1.45
C PRO A 659 -42.53 -17.74 -0.60
N LEU A 660 -41.50 -18.55 -0.86
CA LEU A 660 -40.11 -18.31 -0.45
C LEU A 660 -39.24 -18.02 -1.67
N VAL A 661 -38.86 -16.74 -1.77
CA VAL A 661 -37.52 -16.21 -2.04
C VAL A 661 -36.44 -17.23 -2.47
N GLN A 662 -35.94 -17.14 -3.71
CA GLN A 662 -34.50 -16.99 -3.99
C GLN A 662 -34.17 -16.69 -5.47
N TYR A 663 -33.48 -15.56 -5.66
CA TYR A 663 -32.29 -15.35 -6.51
C TYR A 663 -32.16 -16.11 -7.84
N TYR A 664 -32.27 -15.36 -8.94
CA TYR A 664 -31.55 -15.63 -10.19
C TYR A 664 -30.35 -14.69 -10.32
N LEU A 665 -29.16 -15.30 -10.34
CA LEU A 665 -27.94 -14.79 -10.98
C LEU A 665 -27.89 -15.40 -12.38
N TYR A 666 -27.84 -14.59 -13.43
CA TYR A 666 -27.17 -14.96 -14.68
C TYR A 666 -26.68 -13.70 -15.41
N GLN A 667 -25.61 -13.93 -16.17
CA GLN A 667 -24.62 -12.99 -16.66
C GLN A 667 -24.92 -12.59 -18.14
N PRO A 668 -24.00 -11.98 -18.93
CA PRO A 668 -24.19 -10.71 -19.66
C PRO A 668 -24.31 -10.86 -21.18
N TYR A 669 -24.57 -9.75 -21.90
CA TYR A 669 -24.12 -9.56 -23.29
C TYR A 669 -23.70 -8.10 -23.58
N LEU A 670 -22.57 -8.00 -24.27
CA LEU A 670 -22.02 -6.84 -24.97
C LEU A 670 -22.71 -6.71 -26.34
N VAL A 671 -23.01 -5.49 -26.80
CA VAL A 671 -23.15 -5.16 -28.22
C VAL A 671 -22.39 -3.86 -28.47
N GLY A 672 -21.44 -3.91 -29.40
CA GLY A 672 -20.78 -2.75 -29.99
C GLY A 672 -21.44 -2.34 -31.30
N LEU A 673 -21.23 -1.09 -31.69
CA LEU A 673 -21.55 -0.52 -33.00
C LEU A 673 -20.24 0.07 -33.57
N LEU A 674 -19.96 -0.27 -34.81
CA LEU A 674 -18.85 0.20 -35.67
C LEU A 674 -19.45 1.03 -36.81
N THR A 675 -18.73 2.08 -37.20
CA THR A 675 -18.47 2.60 -38.57
C THR A 675 -17.65 3.90 -38.39
N GLU A 676 -16.74 4.37 -39.24
CA GLU A 676 -15.87 3.82 -40.31
C GLU A 676 -14.84 4.95 -40.60
N VAL A 677 -13.69 4.62 -41.18
CA VAL A 677 -12.55 5.53 -41.44
C VAL A 677 -12.61 6.06 -42.88
N ALA A 678 -12.24 7.32 -43.10
CA ALA A 678 -11.79 7.85 -44.39
C ALA A 678 -10.61 8.83 -44.18
N ASP A 679 -9.75 8.89 -45.19
CA ASP A 679 -8.31 9.17 -45.11
C ASP A 679 -7.91 10.55 -45.69
N SER A 680 -6.82 11.10 -45.16
CA SER A 680 -5.83 12.05 -45.75
C SER A 680 -6.18 13.48 -46.26
N SER A 681 -5.39 14.43 -45.72
CA SER A 681 -4.67 15.56 -46.38
C SER A 681 -5.20 17.02 -46.43
N SER A 682 -4.38 17.89 -45.81
CA SER A 682 -3.98 19.28 -46.14
C SER A 682 -4.92 20.50 -46.05
N SER A 683 -4.31 21.56 -45.49
CA SER A 683 -4.47 23.01 -45.67
C SER A 683 -5.62 23.80 -45.01
N GLY A 684 -5.20 24.58 -44.00
CA GLY A 684 -5.57 25.96 -43.61
C GLY A 684 -6.88 26.60 -44.11
N ALA A 685 -7.66 27.14 -43.16
CA ALA A 685 -8.06 28.55 -43.11
C ALA A 685 -8.93 28.83 -41.87
N ARG A 686 -8.72 30.02 -41.30
CA ARG A 686 -9.54 30.64 -40.25
C ARG A 686 -10.96 30.86 -40.73
N PHE A 687 -11.96 30.69 -39.87
CA PHE A 687 -13.08 31.64 -39.71
C PHE A 687 -13.78 31.39 -38.37
N GLY A 688 -13.88 32.45 -37.56
CA GLY A 688 -14.70 32.44 -36.36
C GLY A 688 -16.18 32.65 -36.68
N LYS A 689 -17.06 32.25 -35.75
CA LYS A 689 -18.29 32.97 -35.40
C LYS A 689 -18.93 32.40 -34.14
N TYR A 690 -19.40 33.34 -33.33
CA TYR A 690 -20.14 33.20 -32.10
C TYR A 690 -21.37 32.30 -32.23
N VAL A 691 -21.63 31.44 -31.23
CA VAL A 691 -22.99 30.94 -30.95
C VAL A 691 -23.36 31.26 -29.51
N LYS A 692 -24.34 32.15 -29.42
CA LYS A 692 -25.07 32.65 -28.25
C LYS A 692 -26.08 31.58 -27.85
N VAL A 693 -26.03 31.06 -26.62
CA VAL A 693 -27.12 30.24 -26.07
C VAL A 693 -27.81 31.03 -24.97
N THR A 694 -28.97 31.58 -25.34
CA THR A 694 -29.94 32.20 -24.44
C THR A 694 -30.82 31.15 -23.77
N HIS A 695 -31.15 31.40 -22.50
CA HIS A 695 -31.99 30.65 -21.56
C HIS A 695 -33.15 29.81 -22.13
N LEU A 696 -33.41 28.66 -21.51
CA LEU A 696 -34.77 28.24 -21.15
C LEU A 696 -34.85 27.43 -19.84
N ARG A 697 -35.98 27.64 -19.17
CA ARG A 697 -36.40 27.44 -17.77
C ARG A 697 -36.30 26.06 -17.13
N PHE A 698 -36.18 26.11 -15.79
CA PHE A 698 -36.50 25.07 -14.82
C PHE A 698 -37.96 24.58 -14.90
N SER A 699 -38.14 23.27 -14.70
CA SER A 699 -39.37 22.66 -14.21
C SER A 699 -39.06 21.88 -12.93
N LYS A 700 -39.74 22.22 -11.84
CA LYS A 700 -39.72 21.53 -10.53
C LYS A 700 -40.63 20.31 -10.58
N ARG A 701 -40.16 19.19 -10.03
CA ARG A 701 -40.84 18.06 -9.34
C ARG A 701 -39.94 16.85 -9.58
N GLY A 702 -39.52 16.03 -8.63
CA GLY A 702 -39.83 15.82 -7.23
C GLY A 702 -39.09 14.51 -6.89
N ARG A 703 -38.63 14.40 -5.63
CA ARG A 703 -38.14 13.23 -4.87
C ARG A 703 -37.87 11.92 -5.64
N TRP A 704 -36.77 11.24 -5.29
CA TRP A 704 -36.81 9.96 -4.55
C TRP A 704 -35.41 9.29 -4.53
N TRP A 705 -35.15 8.62 -3.39
CA TRP A 705 -34.21 7.51 -3.07
C TRP A 705 -32.71 7.63 -3.36
#